data_AF-A0A6G1U4R7-F1
#
_entry.id   AF-A0A6G1U4R7-F1
#
_cell.length_a   1.000
_cell.length_b   1.000
_cell.length_c   1.000
_cell.angle_alpha   90.00
_cell.angle_beta   90.00
_cell.angle_gamma   90.00
#
_symmetry.space_group_name_H-M   'P 1'
#
loop_
_entity.id
_entity.type
_entity.pdbx_description
1 polymer ?
#
loop_
_entity_poly.entity_id
_entity_poly.type
_entity_poly.pdbx_seq_one_letter_code
_entity_poly.pdbx_strand_id
1 'polypeptide(L)'
;MKYPLISEYIESIKNSEDNFNELTNLRPVYDEAGEIVMSSGNFAVVFKMKDESSGKLYAVKCFLKEQEGRDIAYQQITDELEYVSSNYLCSIKYFQKELFVDSTVSSDTEFPVLLMDWVEGVTLDKYVHQHISDKYALQLITYQFCRMAAWLMSQPFAHGDLKPDNILVTEDGALVLVDYDGMYVPAMQGQKARELGSPDYRHPLRTEDCFNEHIDDFPLALIGMSLKAIALDTSLLQNNASSDSLLFSESDFKDIGECQMMKSLCTLLNDAEFSKLYALFILAHSQQELSAVSFRLFLLNKDWGYPPRQKQNYSQIQITNVIKKVNEIAVINDLLLSDKLIKWNEDNNTFRVSLRITYTSLPSDNDKGVDGLLSLANFEDTGAVVGKTYSCLINFDSLLTDKHDERTQKKALDELVKKFKGKKARFSTFEFRISELSGGKGESINDGTHTYSSLANTYLGKVNDEDAEFNKLKERMNDMLDDDFEFGEAGQNQKVEKPIEEVLSTEATEEDLKDAIEDEYGVKYSRDGKKLLKAPFLFGGEEYVVREGTEVICDGALQSTGIRSVKLPSTIISIGSVAFADNYLVSCNIPASVKYIAHNNPWGGCDIMNMDIQSKNFIIKDGILYSSDFRIVYGAIYWKSVFNIDNRSKKICANAFWSSFENKNILKSIGLSNIEYIGTEAFRGCVSLQDITIPSSVTYIGDEAFGGCESLQSVIIPNSVTSIRNRAFFWCQSLQSITIPNSVTSIGNRAFCWCKSLQSVTIPNSVTSIGDEAFIGCESLQSVTIPNSVTKIGDGAFLLCTHLDEPSRLRLKELNYTQN
;
A
#
# COMPACT_ATOMS: atom_id res chain seq x y z
N MET A 1 -25.13 37.95 24.09
CA MET A 1 -24.22 37.03 23.38
C MET A 1 -22.92 37.01 24.17
N LYS A 2 -22.20 35.88 24.24
CA LYS A 2 -20.91 35.76 24.95
C LYS A 2 -19.70 35.81 24.01
N TYR A 3 -19.93 35.97 22.71
CA TYR A 3 -18.90 36.00 21.67
C TYR A 3 -19.05 37.25 20.79
N PRO A 4 -17.97 37.71 20.15
CA PRO A 4 -17.97 38.91 19.31
C PRO A 4 -18.76 38.74 18.02
N LEU A 5 -19.19 39.87 17.46
CA LEU A 5 -19.75 39.98 16.12
C LEU A 5 -18.66 39.81 15.05
N ILE A 6 -19.05 39.40 13.84
CA ILE A 6 -18.12 39.30 12.69
C ILE A 6 -17.39 40.63 12.46
N SER A 7 -18.07 41.78 12.59
CA SER A 7 -17.46 43.10 12.45
C SER A 7 -16.39 43.41 13.49
N GLU A 8 -16.55 42.90 14.71
CA GLU A 8 -15.58 43.07 15.81
C GLU A 8 -14.34 42.19 15.57
N TYR A 9 -14.54 40.95 15.08
CA TYR A 9 -13.45 40.09 14.62
C TYR A 9 -12.66 40.69 13.45
N ILE A 10 -13.35 41.27 12.45
CA ILE A 10 -12.70 41.93 11.32
C ILE A 10 -11.78 43.05 11.81
N GLU A 11 -12.24 43.88 12.75
CA GLU A 11 -11.43 44.99 13.26
C GLU A 11 -10.21 44.49 14.04
N SER A 12 -10.36 43.39 14.78
CA SER A 12 -9.25 42.77 15.52
C SER A 12 -8.22 42.14 14.56
N ILE A 13 -8.68 41.46 13.52
CA ILE A 13 -7.84 40.84 12.49
C ILE A 13 -7.10 41.87 11.63
N LYS A 14 -7.67 43.06 11.41
CA LYS A 14 -6.96 44.16 10.73
C LYS A 14 -5.71 44.62 11.48
N ASN A 15 -5.76 44.56 12.81
CA ASN A 15 -4.66 44.93 13.71
C ASN A 15 -4.05 43.67 14.35
N SER A 16 -3.82 42.63 13.54
CA SER A 16 -3.44 41.30 14.03
C SER A 16 -2.11 41.27 14.77
N GLU A 17 -1.18 42.19 14.47
CA GLU A 17 0.09 42.34 15.21
C GLU A 17 -0.08 42.57 16.71
N ASP A 18 -1.12 43.30 17.10
CA ASP A 18 -1.36 43.72 18.48
C ASP A 18 -2.41 42.84 19.19
N ASN A 19 -3.22 42.11 18.42
CA ASN A 19 -4.36 41.35 18.93
C ASN A 19 -4.13 39.84 19.05
N PHE A 20 -3.09 39.28 18.41
CA PHE A 20 -2.70 37.89 18.64
C PHE A 20 -1.64 37.75 19.74
N ASN A 21 -1.73 36.66 20.51
CA ASN A 21 -0.75 36.34 21.54
C ASN A 21 0.41 35.49 20.99
N GLU A 22 0.12 34.28 20.52
CA GLU A 22 1.13 33.38 19.95
C GLU A 22 1.26 33.56 18.43
N LEU A 23 0.20 34.02 17.76
CA LEU A 23 0.09 34.12 16.31
C LEU A 23 0.43 35.52 15.76
N THR A 24 1.29 36.28 16.45
CA THR A 24 1.67 37.68 16.14
C THR A 24 2.25 37.90 14.74
N ASN A 25 2.81 36.85 14.11
CA ASN A 25 3.37 36.90 12.75
C ASN A 25 2.32 36.75 11.64
N LEU A 26 1.05 36.46 11.98
CA LEU A 26 -0.01 36.31 11.00
C LEU A 26 -0.58 37.68 10.59
N ARG A 27 -0.68 37.90 9.28
CA ARG A 27 -1.36 39.05 8.67
C ARG A 27 -2.55 38.62 7.84
N PRO A 28 -3.64 39.40 7.80
CA PRO A 28 -4.77 39.11 6.91
C PRO A 28 -4.37 39.18 5.45
N VAL A 29 -4.94 38.27 4.65
CA VAL A 29 -4.84 38.31 3.19
C VAL A 29 -6.01 39.12 2.66
N TYR A 30 -5.72 40.05 1.75
CA TYR A 30 -6.71 40.90 1.10
C TYR A 30 -6.98 40.44 -0.33
N ASP A 31 -8.21 40.57 -0.78
CA ASP A 31 -8.60 40.35 -2.18
C ASP A 31 -8.27 41.58 -3.06
N GLU A 32 -8.60 41.50 -4.35
CA GLU A 32 -8.37 42.58 -5.31
C GLU A 32 -9.18 43.86 -5.00
N ALA A 33 -10.26 43.74 -4.23
CA ALA A 33 -11.08 44.86 -3.78
C ALA A 33 -10.52 45.53 -2.50
N GLY A 34 -9.49 44.95 -1.90
CA GLY A 34 -8.91 45.42 -0.64
C GLY A 34 -9.69 44.98 0.60
N GLU A 35 -10.59 43.99 0.46
CA GLU A 35 -11.33 43.39 1.56
C GLU A 35 -10.61 42.13 2.07
N ILE A 36 -10.76 41.82 3.36
CA ILE A 36 -10.14 40.62 3.93
C ILE A 36 -10.79 39.37 3.36
N VAL A 37 -9.97 38.44 2.87
CA VAL A 37 -10.44 37.14 2.39
C VAL A 37 -10.94 36.32 3.59
N MET A 38 -12.25 36.12 3.65
CA MET A 38 -12.90 35.36 4.72
C MET A 38 -14.12 34.59 4.23
N SER A 39 -14.52 33.59 5.00
CA SER A 39 -15.79 32.86 4.85
C SER A 39 -16.55 32.90 6.17
N SER A 40 -17.85 33.17 6.14
CA SER A 40 -18.68 33.25 7.34
C SER A 40 -19.81 32.22 7.31
N GLY A 41 -20.01 31.53 8.43
CA GLY A 41 -21.13 30.62 8.65
C GLY A 41 -21.94 31.00 9.90
N ASN A 42 -22.91 30.15 10.25
CA ASN A 42 -23.82 30.38 11.38
C ASN A 42 -23.16 30.27 12.78
N PHE A 43 -21.96 29.70 12.85
CA PHE A 43 -21.26 29.36 14.09
C PHE A 43 -19.82 29.85 14.17
N ALA A 44 -19.21 30.17 13.03
CA ALA A 44 -17.83 30.65 12.96
C ALA A 44 -17.61 31.55 11.74
N VAL A 45 -16.55 32.35 11.79
CA VAL A 45 -15.96 33.06 10.66
C VAL A 45 -14.52 32.59 10.50
N VAL A 46 -14.09 32.34 9.27
CA VAL A 46 -12.75 31.85 8.94
C VAL A 46 -12.03 32.91 8.12
N PHE A 47 -10.87 33.35 8.60
CA PHE A 47 -10.02 34.33 7.94
C PHE A 47 -8.84 33.65 7.26
N LYS A 48 -8.52 34.09 6.04
CA LYS A 48 -7.28 33.71 5.36
C LYS A 48 -6.15 34.60 5.87
N MET A 49 -5.14 33.98 6.45
CA MET A 49 -4.00 34.64 7.07
C MET A 49 -2.70 34.16 6.43
N LYS A 50 -1.68 35.00 6.43
CA LYS A 50 -0.34 34.68 5.96
C LYS A 50 0.66 34.90 7.08
N ASP A 51 1.48 33.90 7.35
CA ASP A 51 2.65 34.06 8.21
C ASP A 51 3.75 34.83 7.46
N GLU A 52 4.13 36.01 7.96
CA GLU A 52 5.15 36.84 7.32
C GLU A 52 6.55 36.21 7.34
N SER A 53 6.83 35.33 8.31
CA SER A 53 8.14 34.72 8.49
C SER A 53 8.39 33.57 7.52
N SER A 54 7.38 32.74 7.28
CA SER A 54 7.46 31.55 6.44
C SER A 54 6.82 31.73 5.06
N GLY A 55 5.93 32.71 4.92
CA GLY A 55 5.07 32.88 3.75
C GLY A 55 3.90 31.90 3.67
N LYS A 56 3.74 30.99 4.64
CA LYS A 56 2.69 29.97 4.65
C LYS A 56 1.30 30.60 4.89
N LEU A 57 0.29 30.03 4.25
CA LEU A 57 -1.11 30.44 4.38
C LEU A 57 -1.85 29.57 5.39
N TYR A 58 -2.68 30.21 6.21
CA TYR A 58 -3.45 29.61 7.27
C TYR A 58 -4.92 30.06 7.23
N ALA A 59 -5.80 29.18 7.68
CA ALA A 59 -7.18 29.47 8.01
C ALA A 59 -7.30 29.67 9.53
N VAL A 60 -7.76 30.85 9.95
CA VAL A 60 -8.03 31.18 11.35
C VAL A 60 -9.53 31.17 11.56
N LYS A 61 -10.06 30.11 12.19
CA LYS A 61 -11.49 29.94 12.52
C LYS A 61 -11.78 30.57 13.88
N CYS A 62 -12.57 31.64 13.87
CA CYS A 62 -13.07 32.35 15.04
C CYS A 62 -14.54 31.99 15.29
N PHE A 63 -14.89 31.68 16.54
CA PHE A 63 -16.22 31.19 16.89
C PHE A 63 -17.19 32.34 17.18
N LEU A 64 -18.46 32.19 16.80
CA LEU A 64 -19.51 33.21 16.98
C LEU A 64 -20.48 32.90 18.11
N LYS A 65 -20.40 31.69 18.70
CA LYS A 65 -21.27 31.22 19.79
C LYS A 65 -20.46 30.37 20.77
N GLU A 66 -20.94 30.28 22.01
CA GLU A 66 -20.43 29.33 23.01
C GLU A 66 -20.95 27.93 22.71
N GLN A 67 -20.09 26.91 22.87
CA GLN A 67 -20.47 25.49 22.89
C GLN A 67 -19.83 24.85 24.11
N GLU A 68 -20.63 24.19 24.94
CA GLU A 68 -20.17 23.58 26.18
C GLU A 68 -19.10 22.50 25.90
N GLY A 69 -17.97 22.60 26.60
CA GLY A 69 -16.84 21.68 26.50
C GLY A 69 -16.00 21.78 25.24
N ARG A 70 -16.28 22.72 24.30
CA ARG A 70 -15.58 22.87 23.01
C ARG A 70 -14.07 22.79 23.15
N ASP A 71 -13.54 23.48 24.15
CA ASP A 71 -12.13 23.49 24.50
C ASP A 71 -11.56 22.08 24.70
N ILE A 72 -12.23 21.27 25.53
CA ILE A 72 -11.83 19.88 25.78
C ILE A 72 -11.90 19.05 24.49
N ALA A 73 -12.94 19.24 23.65
CA ALA A 73 -13.04 18.46 22.42
C ALA A 73 -11.95 18.80 21.43
N TYR A 74 -11.75 20.08 21.14
CA TYR A 74 -10.74 20.48 20.16
C TYR A 74 -9.33 20.17 20.63
N GLN A 75 -9.04 20.22 21.93
CA GLN A 75 -7.79 19.71 22.49
C GLN A 75 -7.62 18.21 22.22
N GLN A 76 -8.64 17.40 22.50
CA GLN A 76 -8.60 15.96 22.23
C GLN A 76 -8.44 15.65 20.73
N ILE A 77 -9.14 16.39 19.86
CA ILE A 77 -9.02 16.23 18.40
C ILE A 77 -7.60 16.62 17.94
N THR A 78 -7.07 17.76 18.40
CA THR A 78 -5.71 18.20 17.99
C THR A 78 -4.63 17.23 18.46
N ASP A 79 -4.72 16.73 19.69
CA ASP A 79 -3.74 15.81 20.27
C ASP A 79 -3.71 14.47 19.53
N GLU A 80 -4.88 13.94 19.15
CA GLU A 80 -4.98 12.67 18.42
C GLU A 80 -4.57 12.83 16.96
N LEU A 81 -4.96 13.93 16.31
CA LEU A 81 -4.64 14.18 14.90
C LEU A 81 -3.19 14.62 14.67
N GLU A 82 -2.46 15.10 15.69
CA GLU A 82 -1.04 15.45 15.59
C GLU A 82 -0.18 14.29 15.05
N TYR A 83 -0.58 13.04 15.34
CA TYR A 83 0.14 11.82 14.94
C TYR A 83 -0.40 11.17 13.66
N VAL A 84 -1.43 11.74 13.04
CA VAL A 84 -2.09 11.17 11.86
C VAL A 84 -1.52 11.79 10.59
N SER A 85 -0.69 11.02 9.87
CA SER A 85 -0.15 11.44 8.57
C SER A 85 -1.15 11.15 7.45
N SER A 86 -1.79 12.17 6.89
CA SER A 86 -2.73 12.04 5.77
C SER A 86 -2.75 13.28 4.88
N ASN A 87 -3.00 13.07 3.58
CA ASN A 87 -3.26 14.16 2.64
C ASN A 87 -4.73 14.61 2.65
N TYR A 88 -5.61 13.87 3.35
CA TYR A 88 -7.04 14.20 3.44
C TYR A 88 -7.37 15.12 4.62
N LEU A 89 -6.42 15.36 5.53
CA LEU A 89 -6.61 16.20 6.72
C LEU A 89 -5.64 17.38 6.69
N CYS A 90 -6.13 18.56 7.06
CA CYS A 90 -5.28 19.70 7.39
C CYS A 90 -4.66 19.54 8.78
N SER A 91 -3.47 20.12 8.98
CA SER A 91 -2.97 20.30 10.34
C SER A 91 -3.88 21.27 11.08
N ILE A 92 -4.21 20.95 12.33
CA ILE A 92 -5.06 21.77 13.18
C ILE A 92 -4.37 22.07 14.51
N LYS A 93 -4.57 23.28 15.05
CA LYS A 93 -4.13 23.66 16.39
C LYS A 93 -5.18 24.53 17.05
N TYR A 94 -5.60 24.15 18.25
CA TYR A 94 -6.61 24.87 19.02
C TYR A 94 -5.96 25.74 20.09
N PHE A 95 -6.34 27.00 20.13
CA PHE A 95 -5.92 27.95 21.15
C PHE A 95 -7.13 28.41 21.93
N GLN A 96 -7.12 28.20 23.26
CA GLN A 96 -8.25 28.56 24.11
C GLN A 96 -8.38 30.08 24.30
N LYS A 97 -7.26 30.80 24.25
CA LYS A 97 -7.17 32.25 24.44
C LYS A 97 -6.07 32.81 23.56
N GLU A 98 -6.44 33.32 22.39
CA GLU A 98 -5.45 33.70 21.38
C GLU A 98 -5.72 35.05 20.74
N LEU A 99 -6.98 35.35 20.42
CA LEU A 99 -7.34 36.58 19.75
C LEU A 99 -8.02 37.53 20.73
N PHE A 100 -7.36 38.65 21.01
CA PHE A 100 -7.96 39.77 21.71
C PHE A 100 -8.98 40.45 20.80
N VAL A 101 -10.20 40.65 21.30
CA VAL A 101 -11.26 41.35 20.56
C VAL A 101 -11.90 42.39 21.46
N ASP A 102 -11.81 43.66 21.04
CA ASP A 102 -12.58 44.75 21.66
C ASP A 102 -14.05 44.59 21.26
N SER A 103 -14.82 43.93 22.13
CA SER A 103 -16.19 43.52 21.86
C SER A 103 -17.18 44.27 22.75
N THR A 104 -18.39 44.45 22.24
CA THR A 104 -19.53 44.96 23.00
C THR A 104 -20.00 44.04 24.14
N VAL A 105 -19.47 42.81 24.22
CA VAL A 105 -19.80 41.79 25.22
C VAL A 105 -18.94 41.91 26.47
N SER A 106 -17.64 42.16 26.30
CA SER A 106 -16.69 42.55 27.34
C SER A 106 -15.46 43.17 26.71
N SER A 107 -15.03 44.33 27.22
CA SER A 107 -13.76 44.93 26.86
C SER A 107 -12.62 44.05 27.37
N ASP A 108 -11.58 43.86 26.57
CA ASP A 108 -10.34 43.16 26.90
C ASP A 108 -10.48 41.65 27.18
N THR A 109 -11.12 40.90 26.28
CA THR A 109 -11.26 39.44 26.42
C THR A 109 -10.58 38.71 25.28
N GLU A 110 -9.78 37.71 25.62
CA GLU A 110 -9.16 36.79 24.65
C GLU A 110 -10.17 35.70 24.28
N PHE A 111 -10.34 35.48 22.98
CA PHE A 111 -11.24 34.50 22.41
C PHE A 111 -10.48 33.31 21.82
N PRO A 112 -11.09 32.12 21.83
CA PRO A 112 -10.48 30.93 21.26
C PRO A 112 -10.44 30.99 19.73
N VAL A 113 -9.38 30.41 19.17
CA VAL A 113 -9.12 30.31 17.74
C VAL A 113 -8.72 28.88 17.40
N LEU A 114 -9.22 28.38 16.27
CA LEU A 114 -8.69 27.19 15.64
C LEU A 114 -7.86 27.59 14.42
N LEU A 115 -6.57 27.28 14.46
CA LEU A 115 -5.63 27.49 13.36
C LEU A 115 -5.57 26.22 12.51
N MET A 116 -5.72 26.36 11.21
CA MET A 116 -5.64 25.27 10.24
C MET A 116 -4.80 25.70 9.04
N ASP A 117 -4.25 24.75 8.30
CA ASP A 117 -3.62 25.06 7.02
C ASP A 117 -4.68 25.58 6.02
N TRP A 118 -4.36 26.66 5.28
CA TRP A 118 -5.26 27.16 4.25
C TRP A 118 -5.20 26.24 3.03
N VAL A 119 -6.38 25.79 2.58
CA VAL A 119 -6.52 24.96 1.38
C VAL A 119 -7.21 25.76 0.29
N GLU A 120 -6.54 25.90 -0.85
CA GLU A 120 -7.15 26.49 -2.04
C GLU A 120 -7.98 25.43 -2.76
N GLY A 121 -9.27 25.71 -2.93
CA GLY A 121 -10.18 24.79 -3.60
C GLY A 121 -11.62 25.25 -3.60
N VAL A 122 -12.49 24.44 -4.21
CA VAL A 122 -13.94 24.60 -4.18
C VAL A 122 -14.56 23.46 -3.38
N THR A 123 -15.69 23.69 -2.73
CA THR A 123 -16.40 22.61 -2.02
C THR A 123 -16.86 21.52 -2.99
N LEU A 124 -16.94 20.27 -2.51
CA LEU A 124 -17.26 19.11 -3.35
C LEU A 124 -18.60 19.25 -4.08
N ASP A 125 -19.61 19.81 -3.43
CA ASP A 125 -20.91 20.15 -4.04
C ASP A 125 -20.74 21.15 -5.19
N LYS A 126 -20.00 22.25 -4.99
CA LYS A 126 -19.75 23.25 -6.04
C LYS A 126 -18.97 22.65 -7.19
N TYR A 127 -17.96 21.82 -6.93
CA TYR A 127 -17.20 21.13 -7.95
C TYR A 127 -18.11 20.27 -8.84
N VAL A 128 -18.99 19.46 -8.23
CA VAL A 128 -19.95 18.61 -8.94
C VAL A 128 -20.90 19.43 -9.81
N HIS A 129 -21.42 20.55 -9.29
CA HIS A 129 -22.29 21.44 -10.07
C HIS A 129 -21.55 22.11 -11.25
N GLN A 130 -20.32 22.57 -11.04
CA GLN A 130 -19.49 23.18 -12.10
C GLN A 130 -19.14 22.19 -13.21
N HIS A 131 -18.99 20.91 -12.87
CA HIS A 131 -18.58 19.84 -13.79
C HIS A 131 -19.74 18.91 -14.18
N ILE A 132 -21.01 19.34 -14.02
CA ILE A 132 -22.19 18.50 -14.29
C ILE A 132 -22.26 17.99 -15.75
N SER A 133 -21.63 18.71 -16.69
CA SER A 133 -21.56 18.33 -18.10
C SER A 133 -20.34 17.44 -18.44
N ASP A 134 -19.38 17.33 -17.51
CA ASP A 134 -18.17 16.54 -17.66
C ASP A 134 -18.29 15.23 -16.88
N LYS A 135 -18.75 14.19 -17.59
CA LYS A 135 -18.88 12.85 -17.01
C LYS A 135 -17.56 12.30 -16.49
N TYR A 136 -16.43 12.63 -17.11
CA TYR A 136 -15.13 12.11 -16.68
C TYR A 136 -14.70 12.74 -15.35
N ALA A 137 -14.86 14.07 -15.22
CA ALA A 137 -14.59 14.76 -13.96
C ALA A 137 -15.46 14.23 -12.80
N LEU A 138 -16.74 13.94 -13.07
CA LEU A 138 -17.66 13.35 -12.08
C LEU A 138 -17.25 11.91 -11.69
N GLN A 139 -16.79 11.10 -12.64
CA GLN A 139 -16.30 9.75 -12.36
C GLN A 139 -15.01 9.78 -11.54
N LEU A 140 -14.07 10.67 -11.90
CA LEU A 140 -12.81 10.84 -11.20
C LEU A 140 -13.02 11.31 -9.76
N ILE A 141 -13.86 12.33 -9.54
CA ILE A 141 -14.12 12.83 -8.19
C ILE A 141 -14.86 11.81 -7.33
N THR A 142 -15.74 10.99 -7.93
CA THR A 142 -16.36 9.87 -7.21
C THR A 142 -15.32 8.85 -6.77
N TYR A 143 -14.39 8.49 -7.66
CA TYR A 143 -13.32 7.56 -7.33
C TYR A 143 -12.41 8.09 -6.20
N GLN A 144 -12.00 9.35 -6.28
CA GLN A 144 -11.20 9.99 -5.22
C GLN A 144 -11.96 10.04 -3.89
N PHE A 145 -13.26 10.35 -3.94
CA PHE A 145 -14.11 10.34 -2.74
C PHE A 145 -14.19 8.95 -2.12
N CYS A 146 -14.38 7.90 -2.91
CA CYS A 146 -14.42 6.53 -2.38
C CYS A 146 -13.08 6.11 -1.75
N ARG A 147 -11.94 6.61 -2.24
CA ARG A 147 -10.63 6.40 -1.61
C ARG A 147 -10.50 7.13 -0.29
N MET A 148 -10.93 8.40 -0.23
CA MET A 148 -10.97 9.17 1.01
C MET A 148 -11.89 8.51 2.03
N ALA A 149 -13.08 8.07 1.62
CA ALA A 149 -14.04 7.35 2.47
C ALA A 149 -13.43 6.05 3.02
N ALA A 150 -12.82 5.22 2.16
CA ALA A 150 -12.16 4.00 2.62
C ALA A 150 -11.02 4.27 3.60
N TRP A 151 -10.30 5.39 3.44
CA TRP A 151 -9.28 5.81 4.39
C TRP A 151 -9.90 6.26 5.72
N LEU A 152 -10.89 7.16 5.71
CA LEU A 152 -11.57 7.66 6.92
C LEU A 152 -12.14 6.53 7.77
N MET A 153 -12.80 5.56 7.13
CA MET A 153 -13.41 4.40 7.81
C MET A 153 -12.37 3.40 8.35
N SER A 154 -11.10 3.54 7.98
CA SER A 154 -10.01 2.74 8.53
C SER A 154 -9.36 3.38 9.76
N GLN A 155 -9.75 4.61 10.08
CA GLN A 155 -9.19 5.36 11.20
C GLN A 155 -9.95 5.05 12.50
N PRO A 156 -9.30 5.20 13.67
CA PRO A 156 -9.97 5.02 14.97
C PRO A 156 -10.84 6.24 15.37
N PHE A 157 -11.14 7.14 14.43
CA PHE A 157 -11.92 8.36 14.61
C PHE A 157 -12.99 8.46 13.52
N ALA A 158 -14.04 9.25 13.76
CA ALA A 158 -15.11 9.47 12.79
C ALA A 158 -15.51 10.95 12.70
N HIS A 159 -15.91 11.40 11.51
CA HIS A 159 -16.31 12.79 11.28
C HIS A 159 -17.82 12.94 11.51
N GLY A 160 -18.22 13.34 12.72
CA GLY A 160 -19.62 13.33 13.16
C GLY A 160 -20.57 14.34 12.50
N ASP A 161 -20.06 15.31 11.73
CA ASP A 161 -20.87 16.19 10.89
C ASP A 161 -20.37 16.24 9.44
N LEU A 162 -20.13 15.09 8.82
CA LEU A 162 -19.59 15.07 7.46
C LEU A 162 -20.65 15.43 6.41
N LYS A 163 -20.37 16.45 5.60
CA LYS A 163 -21.17 16.85 4.43
C LYS A 163 -20.26 17.40 3.32
N PRO A 164 -20.74 17.49 2.06
CA PRO A 164 -19.92 17.87 0.91
C PRO A 164 -19.23 19.24 1.02
N ASP A 165 -19.80 20.20 1.74
CA ASP A 165 -19.21 21.52 1.96
C ASP A 165 -18.03 21.52 2.94
N ASN A 166 -17.85 20.46 3.74
CA ASN A 166 -16.66 20.26 4.57
C ASN A 166 -15.47 19.67 3.80
N ILE A 167 -15.67 19.29 2.53
CA ILE A 167 -14.65 18.68 1.68
C ILE A 167 -14.31 19.64 0.56
N LEU A 168 -13.05 20.08 0.50
CA LEU A 168 -12.54 20.86 -0.62
C LEU A 168 -11.93 19.96 -1.69
N VAL A 169 -12.21 20.31 -2.94
CA VAL A 169 -11.53 19.83 -4.14
C VAL A 169 -10.50 20.87 -4.54
N THR A 170 -9.23 20.51 -4.42
CA THR A 170 -8.10 21.36 -4.81
C THR A 170 -7.95 21.42 -6.34
N GLU A 171 -7.16 22.37 -6.86
CA GLU A 171 -6.94 22.50 -8.31
C GLU A 171 -6.37 21.24 -8.98
N ASP A 172 -5.57 20.45 -8.25
CA ASP A 172 -5.03 19.17 -8.70
C ASP A 172 -6.00 17.99 -8.50
N GLY A 173 -7.22 18.24 -8.03
CA GLY A 173 -8.29 17.25 -7.87
C GLY A 173 -8.16 16.38 -6.62
N ALA A 174 -7.32 16.77 -5.65
CA ALA A 174 -7.26 16.13 -4.34
C ALA A 174 -8.45 16.54 -3.47
N LEU A 175 -8.82 15.67 -2.53
CA LEU A 175 -9.87 15.93 -1.56
C LEU A 175 -9.26 16.23 -0.20
N VAL A 176 -9.69 17.29 0.46
CA VAL A 176 -9.20 17.66 1.79
C VAL A 176 -10.38 18.03 2.69
N LEU A 177 -10.45 17.43 3.87
CA LEU A 177 -11.38 17.81 4.93
C LEU A 177 -10.90 19.08 5.60
N VAL A 178 -11.81 20.07 5.71
CA VAL A 178 -11.49 21.41 6.24
C VAL A 178 -12.40 21.83 7.40
N ASP A 179 -13.25 20.92 7.87
CA ASP A 179 -14.04 21.10 9.08
C ASP A 179 -13.86 19.88 9.99
N TYR A 180 -13.95 20.11 11.29
CA TYR A 180 -13.73 19.11 12.34
C TYR A 180 -14.80 19.18 13.42
N ASP A 181 -15.86 19.97 13.18
CA ASP A 181 -17.02 20.02 14.06
C ASP A 181 -17.69 18.64 14.15
N GLY A 182 -18.09 18.26 15.36
CA GLY A 182 -18.72 16.97 15.64
C GLY A 182 -17.80 15.74 15.56
N MET A 183 -16.49 15.89 15.32
CA MET A 183 -15.56 14.77 15.21
C MET A 183 -15.44 13.96 16.51
N TYR A 184 -15.46 12.63 16.38
CA TYR A 184 -15.16 11.67 17.43
C TYR A 184 -13.70 11.20 17.30
N VAL A 185 -12.95 11.18 18.41
CA VAL A 185 -11.62 10.56 18.51
C VAL A 185 -11.56 9.62 19.71
N PRO A 186 -10.62 8.66 19.80
CA PRO A 186 -10.57 7.66 20.87
C PRO A 186 -10.58 8.23 22.29
N ALA A 187 -9.92 9.38 22.51
CA ALA A 187 -9.96 10.10 23.79
C ALA A 187 -11.37 10.53 24.25
N MET A 188 -12.37 10.51 23.35
CA MET A 188 -13.77 10.84 23.62
C MET A 188 -14.62 9.63 23.98
N GLN A 189 -14.05 8.43 24.05
CA GLN A 189 -14.81 7.21 24.35
C GLN A 189 -15.64 7.36 25.64
N GLY A 190 -16.94 7.09 25.52
CA GLY A 190 -17.89 7.18 26.64
C GLY A 190 -18.44 8.59 26.91
N GLN A 191 -18.01 9.61 26.16
CA GLN A 191 -18.65 10.92 26.14
C GLN A 191 -19.92 10.90 25.28
N LYS A 192 -20.83 11.86 25.49
CA LYS A 192 -21.98 12.08 24.60
C LYS A 192 -21.60 13.00 23.45
N ALA A 193 -22.19 12.76 22.28
CA ALA A 193 -22.05 13.65 21.14
C ALA A 193 -22.67 15.00 21.49
N ARG A 194 -21.96 16.08 21.16
CA ARG A 194 -22.38 17.44 21.46
C ARG A 194 -23.25 18.03 20.36
N GLU A 195 -23.07 17.51 19.16
CA GLU A 195 -23.85 17.82 17.98
C GLU A 195 -24.25 16.49 17.33
N LEU A 196 -25.43 16.48 16.72
CA LEU A 196 -25.97 15.30 16.03
C LEU A 196 -25.60 15.28 14.53
N GLY A 197 -24.82 16.26 14.08
CA GLY A 197 -24.54 16.49 12.68
C GLY A 197 -25.74 17.06 11.89
N SER A 198 -25.47 17.35 10.62
CA SER A 198 -26.37 17.99 9.69
C SER A 198 -27.54 17.06 9.36
N PRO A 199 -28.80 17.52 9.47
CA PRO A 199 -29.96 16.66 9.28
C PRO A 199 -30.03 15.92 7.95
N ASP A 200 -29.47 16.52 6.89
CA ASP A 200 -29.48 15.95 5.53
C ASP A 200 -28.45 14.82 5.33
N TYR A 201 -27.48 14.67 6.24
CA TYR A 201 -26.38 13.72 6.11
C TYR A 201 -26.22 12.78 7.30
N ARG A 202 -26.71 13.14 8.49
CA ARG A 202 -26.61 12.31 9.70
C ARG A 202 -27.42 11.01 9.58
N HIS A 203 -26.96 9.97 10.28
CA HIS A 203 -27.69 8.71 10.35
C HIS A 203 -29.05 8.87 11.09
N PRO A 204 -30.17 8.31 10.60
CA PRO A 204 -31.50 8.50 11.22
C PRO A 204 -31.64 7.97 12.65
N LEU A 205 -30.86 6.93 13.01
CA LEU A 205 -30.80 6.39 14.37
C LEU A 205 -29.73 7.05 15.25
N ARG A 206 -29.05 8.10 14.76
CA ARG A 206 -28.01 8.80 15.51
C ARG A 206 -28.63 9.53 16.71
N THR A 207 -28.16 9.19 17.91
CA THR A 207 -28.48 9.92 19.14
C THR A 207 -27.21 10.45 19.79
N GLU A 208 -27.34 11.29 20.81
CA GLU A 208 -26.20 11.80 21.58
C GLU A 208 -25.40 10.67 22.26
N ASP A 209 -26.04 9.53 22.54
CA ASP A 209 -25.42 8.38 23.20
C ASP A 209 -24.64 7.48 22.23
N CYS A 210 -24.80 7.68 20.91
CA CYS A 210 -24.13 6.91 19.87
C CYS A 210 -22.82 7.56 19.38
N PHE A 211 -22.11 8.26 20.26
CA PHE A 211 -20.87 8.96 19.90
C PHE A 211 -19.68 7.99 19.86
N ASN A 212 -19.40 7.43 18.69
CA ASN A 212 -18.34 6.45 18.46
C ASN A 212 -17.80 6.53 17.02
N GLU A 213 -16.83 5.69 16.72
CA GLU A 213 -16.14 5.59 15.44
C GLU A 213 -16.97 4.98 14.29
N HIS A 214 -18.25 4.63 14.47
CA HIS A 214 -18.98 3.78 13.50
C HIS A 214 -20.24 4.40 12.92
N ILE A 215 -21.13 4.97 13.72
CA ILE A 215 -22.42 5.46 13.20
C ILE A 215 -22.27 6.70 12.29
N ASP A 216 -21.20 7.45 12.50
CA ASP A 216 -20.87 8.69 11.81
C ASP A 216 -20.21 8.46 10.43
N ASP A 217 -20.11 7.19 10.00
CA ASP A 217 -19.70 6.81 8.65
C ASP A 217 -20.86 6.81 7.63
N PHE A 218 -22.12 6.88 8.07
CA PHE A 218 -23.28 6.92 7.17
C PHE A 218 -23.20 8.00 6.07
N PRO A 219 -22.77 9.26 6.36
CA PRO A 219 -22.58 10.27 5.33
C PRO A 219 -21.63 9.84 4.20
N LEU A 220 -20.62 9.02 4.48
CA LEU A 220 -19.69 8.54 3.46
C LEU A 220 -20.38 7.63 2.44
N ALA A 221 -21.26 6.73 2.89
CA ALA A 221 -22.05 5.88 2.01
C ALA A 221 -23.04 6.70 1.17
N LEU A 222 -23.68 7.67 1.80
CA LEU A 222 -24.62 8.57 1.17
C LEU A 222 -23.97 9.43 0.07
N ILE A 223 -22.86 10.11 0.39
CA ILE A 223 -22.14 10.97 -0.56
C ILE A 223 -21.56 10.12 -1.69
N GLY A 224 -20.91 8.99 -1.39
CA GLY A 224 -20.34 8.11 -2.41
C GLY A 224 -21.38 7.56 -3.39
N MET A 225 -22.54 7.11 -2.88
CA MET A 225 -23.67 6.68 -3.71
C MET A 225 -24.21 7.83 -4.56
N SER A 226 -24.34 9.03 -3.97
CA SER A 226 -24.84 10.21 -4.67
C SER A 226 -23.93 10.61 -5.83
N LEU A 227 -22.61 10.64 -5.61
CA LEU A 227 -21.63 10.96 -6.64
C LEU A 227 -21.68 9.95 -7.81
N LYS A 228 -21.79 8.64 -7.54
CA LYS A 228 -21.93 7.62 -8.59
C LYS A 228 -23.24 7.72 -9.34
N ALA A 229 -24.35 7.99 -8.64
CA ALA A 229 -25.63 8.21 -9.28
C ALA A 229 -25.57 9.40 -10.25
N ILE A 230 -25.03 10.54 -9.80
CA ILE A 230 -24.87 11.75 -10.61
C ILE A 230 -23.95 11.49 -11.81
N ALA A 231 -22.86 10.73 -11.62
CA ALA A 231 -21.93 10.39 -12.70
C ALA A 231 -22.57 9.47 -13.77
N LEU A 232 -23.51 8.60 -13.39
CA LEU A 232 -24.27 7.76 -14.32
C LEU A 232 -25.38 8.52 -15.04
N ASP A 233 -26.14 9.31 -14.28
CA ASP A 233 -27.28 10.10 -14.76
C ASP A 233 -27.28 11.50 -14.13
N THR A 234 -26.74 12.46 -14.90
CA THR A 234 -26.63 13.86 -14.46
C THR A 234 -27.98 14.57 -14.38
N SER A 235 -29.06 14.00 -14.94
CA SER A 235 -30.41 14.56 -14.80
C SER A 235 -30.97 14.44 -13.38
N LEU A 236 -30.42 13.52 -12.57
CA LEU A 236 -30.79 13.37 -11.16
C LEU A 236 -30.47 14.62 -10.34
N LEU A 237 -29.38 15.33 -10.66
CA LEU A 237 -29.02 16.58 -10.00
C LEU A 237 -29.85 17.76 -10.51
N GLN A 238 -30.25 17.77 -11.78
CA GLN A 238 -31.03 18.86 -12.39
C GLN A 238 -32.47 18.97 -11.87
N ASN A 239 -33.02 17.87 -11.36
CA ASN A 239 -34.38 17.82 -10.79
C ASN A 239 -34.42 18.16 -9.28
N ASN A 240 -33.26 18.29 -8.62
CA ASN A 240 -33.13 18.66 -7.22
C ASN A 240 -32.70 20.14 -7.12
N ALA A 241 -33.55 20.97 -6.52
CA ALA A 241 -33.42 22.43 -6.56
C ALA A 241 -32.71 23.06 -5.34
N SER A 242 -32.09 22.29 -4.46
CA SER A 242 -31.35 22.81 -3.28
C SER A 242 -29.85 22.86 -3.57
N SER A 243 -29.27 24.07 -3.53
CA SER A 243 -27.86 24.34 -3.90
C SER A 243 -26.81 23.70 -3.00
N ASP A 244 -27.21 23.20 -1.82
CA ASP A 244 -26.29 22.84 -0.74
C ASP A 244 -26.27 21.32 -0.47
N SER A 245 -27.00 20.53 -1.26
CA SER A 245 -27.04 19.06 -1.14
C SER A 245 -26.84 18.38 -2.49
N LEU A 246 -26.32 17.14 -2.48
CA LEU A 246 -26.16 16.35 -3.70
C LEU A 246 -27.51 15.80 -4.18
N LEU A 247 -27.97 14.66 -3.64
CA LEU A 247 -29.22 14.03 -4.09
C LEU A 247 -30.32 13.93 -3.03
N PHE A 248 -30.00 14.07 -1.75
CA PHE A 248 -30.90 13.74 -0.65
C PHE A 248 -31.12 14.90 0.31
N SER A 249 -32.25 14.84 1.02
CA SER A 249 -32.66 15.72 2.12
C SER A 249 -33.08 14.91 3.34
N GLU A 250 -33.16 15.54 4.52
CA GLU A 250 -33.60 14.88 5.77
C GLU A 250 -34.95 14.13 5.60
N SER A 251 -35.88 14.68 4.81
CA SER A 251 -37.18 14.05 4.56
C SER A 251 -37.10 12.71 3.83
N ASP A 252 -36.07 12.49 3.00
CA ASP A 252 -35.94 11.29 2.18
C ASP A 252 -35.58 10.04 3.01
N PHE A 253 -35.02 10.23 4.20
CA PHE A 253 -34.58 9.14 5.08
C PHE A 253 -35.62 8.69 6.10
N LYS A 254 -36.71 9.45 6.27
CA LYS A 254 -37.80 9.14 7.22
C LYS A 254 -38.66 7.96 6.76
N ASP A 255 -38.84 7.81 5.46
CA ASP A 255 -39.50 6.65 4.84
C ASP A 255 -38.84 6.32 3.49
N ILE A 256 -37.79 5.50 3.55
CA ILE A 256 -37.04 5.07 2.35
C ILE A 256 -37.93 4.29 1.38
N GLY A 257 -38.96 3.57 1.86
CA GLY A 257 -39.83 2.75 1.02
C GLY A 257 -40.67 3.59 0.05
N GLU A 258 -41.05 4.80 0.46
CA GLU A 258 -41.84 5.71 -0.37
C GLU A 258 -41.04 6.81 -1.07
N CYS A 259 -39.75 6.93 -0.77
CA CYS A 259 -38.85 7.95 -1.30
C CYS A 259 -38.75 7.91 -2.84
N GLN A 260 -39.08 9.03 -3.50
CA GLN A 260 -39.04 9.15 -4.97
C GLN A 260 -37.61 9.12 -5.52
N MET A 261 -36.64 9.67 -4.78
CA MET A 261 -35.24 9.60 -5.16
C MET A 261 -34.76 8.14 -5.17
N MET A 262 -35.10 7.36 -4.14
CA MET A 262 -34.76 5.92 -4.08
C MET A 262 -35.39 5.13 -5.24
N LYS A 263 -36.65 5.42 -5.59
CA LYS A 263 -37.32 4.84 -6.77
C LYS A 263 -36.59 5.19 -8.07
N SER A 264 -36.08 6.41 -8.20
CA SER A 264 -35.29 6.85 -9.36
C SER A 264 -33.93 6.16 -9.42
N LEU A 265 -33.25 6.01 -8.28
CA LEU A 265 -31.97 5.32 -8.15
C LEU A 265 -32.04 3.82 -8.48
N CYS A 266 -33.18 3.15 -8.23
CA CYS A 266 -33.38 1.75 -8.63
C CYS A 266 -33.17 1.49 -10.12
N THR A 267 -33.36 2.50 -10.98
CA THR A 267 -33.11 2.39 -12.42
C THR A 267 -31.63 2.17 -12.77
N LEU A 268 -30.73 2.54 -11.86
CA LEU A 268 -29.27 2.44 -12.01
C LEU A 268 -28.69 1.11 -11.49
N LEU A 269 -29.50 0.23 -10.89
CA LEU A 269 -29.04 -1.04 -10.28
C LEU A 269 -28.40 -2.04 -11.24
N ASN A 270 -28.54 -1.81 -12.56
CA ASN A 270 -27.82 -2.59 -13.58
C ASN A 270 -26.30 -2.30 -13.59
N ASP A 271 -25.86 -1.16 -13.05
CA ASP A 271 -24.45 -0.87 -12.84
C ASP A 271 -23.96 -1.59 -11.57
N ALA A 272 -22.98 -2.48 -11.74
CA ALA A 272 -22.52 -3.39 -10.69
C ALA A 272 -21.85 -2.67 -9.50
N GLU A 273 -21.39 -1.43 -9.69
CA GLU A 273 -20.71 -0.65 -8.67
C GLU A 273 -21.68 0.25 -7.91
N PHE A 274 -22.60 0.88 -8.65
CA PHE A 274 -23.73 1.56 -8.06
C PHE A 274 -24.57 0.60 -7.22
N SER A 275 -24.82 -0.62 -7.71
CA SER A 275 -25.53 -1.65 -6.93
C SER A 275 -24.83 -1.97 -5.59
N LYS A 276 -23.49 -1.96 -5.55
CA LYS A 276 -22.73 -2.14 -4.30
C LYS A 276 -22.88 -0.95 -3.35
N LEU A 277 -22.72 0.27 -3.87
CA LEU A 277 -22.88 1.49 -3.07
C LEU A 277 -24.32 1.64 -2.55
N TYR A 278 -25.30 1.28 -3.36
CA TYR A 278 -26.70 1.25 -2.99
C TYR A 278 -26.96 0.21 -1.89
N ALA A 279 -26.44 -1.02 -2.02
CA ALA A 279 -26.56 -2.04 -0.99
C ALA A 279 -25.89 -1.62 0.33
N LEU A 280 -24.71 -1.00 0.25
CA LEU A 280 -24.02 -0.42 1.40
C LEU A 280 -24.86 0.66 2.08
N PHE A 281 -25.45 1.58 1.31
CA PHE A 281 -26.32 2.62 1.84
C PHE A 281 -27.54 2.04 2.57
N ILE A 282 -28.22 1.03 1.99
CA ILE A 282 -29.35 0.35 2.63
C ILE A 282 -28.93 -0.38 3.92
N LEU A 283 -27.77 -1.04 3.91
CA LEU A 283 -27.22 -1.69 5.11
C LEU A 283 -26.87 -0.66 6.19
N ALA A 284 -26.24 0.44 5.79
CA ALA A 284 -25.87 1.51 6.69
C ALA A 284 -27.11 2.16 7.31
N HIS A 285 -28.17 2.42 6.53
CA HIS A 285 -29.43 2.97 7.02
C HIS A 285 -30.18 2.04 8.00
N SER A 286 -30.08 0.73 7.80
CA SER A 286 -30.86 -0.26 8.56
C SER A 286 -30.19 -0.73 9.85
N GLN A 287 -28.95 -0.29 10.15
CA GLN A 287 -28.18 -0.75 11.31
C GLN A 287 -27.57 0.42 12.09
N GLN A 288 -27.63 0.33 13.42
CA GLN A 288 -27.02 1.32 14.31
C GLN A 288 -25.50 1.10 14.51
N GLU A 289 -25.05 -0.15 14.35
CA GLU A 289 -23.65 -0.58 14.48
C GLU A 289 -23.10 -0.92 13.09
N LEU A 290 -22.31 -0.01 12.52
CA LEU A 290 -21.75 -0.18 11.18
C LEU A 290 -20.48 -1.06 11.18
N SER A 291 -19.97 -1.45 12.35
CA SER A 291 -18.78 -2.31 12.52
C SER A 291 -18.82 -3.64 11.74
N ALA A 292 -20.03 -4.15 11.44
CA ALA A 292 -20.26 -5.38 10.67
C ALA A 292 -20.37 -5.17 9.15
N VAL A 293 -20.46 -3.92 8.68
CA VAL A 293 -20.53 -3.59 7.25
C VAL A 293 -19.12 -3.68 6.67
N SER A 294 -18.91 -4.56 5.68
CA SER A 294 -17.58 -4.75 5.11
C SER A 294 -17.22 -3.60 4.16
N PHE A 295 -16.37 -2.70 4.64
CA PHE A 295 -16.00 -1.47 3.93
C PHE A 295 -15.01 -1.64 2.78
N ARG A 296 -14.53 -2.89 2.55
CA ARG A 296 -13.86 -3.27 1.28
C ARG A 296 -14.75 -3.06 0.05
N LEU A 297 -16.04 -2.77 0.22
CA LEU A 297 -16.99 -2.46 -0.84
C LEU A 297 -16.89 -1.01 -1.38
N PHE A 298 -16.28 -0.06 -0.64
CA PHE A 298 -15.90 1.26 -1.18
C PHE A 298 -14.67 1.21 -2.09
N LEU A 299 -13.89 0.12 -2.03
CA LEU A 299 -12.86 -0.18 -3.01
C LEU A 299 -13.56 -0.68 -4.28
N LEU A 300 -14.04 0.28 -5.08
CA LEU A 300 -14.65 0.01 -6.38
C LEU A 300 -13.60 -0.60 -7.32
N ASN A 301 -14.04 -1.54 -8.17
CA ASN A 301 -13.15 -2.16 -9.15
C ASN A 301 -12.75 -1.12 -10.22
N LYS A 302 -11.68 -1.42 -10.97
CA LYS A 302 -11.03 -0.56 -11.97
C LYS A 302 -11.89 -0.14 -13.19
N ASP A 303 -13.20 -0.37 -13.21
CA ASP A 303 -14.01 -0.36 -14.44
C ASP A 303 -14.88 0.90 -14.64
N TRP A 304 -14.57 2.00 -13.96
CA TRP A 304 -15.30 3.28 -14.05
C TRP A 304 -15.11 4.08 -15.36
N GLY A 305 -15.02 3.40 -16.50
CA GLY A 305 -15.22 4.04 -17.80
C GLY A 305 -14.49 3.39 -18.98
N TYR A 306 -15.02 2.30 -19.55
CA TYR A 306 -14.97 1.98 -21.00
C TYR A 306 -16.06 0.92 -21.32
N PRO A 307 -16.65 0.88 -22.54
CA PRO A 307 -17.63 -0.14 -22.92
C PRO A 307 -16.97 -1.52 -23.11
N PRO A 308 -17.74 -2.62 -23.01
CA PRO A 308 -17.20 -3.93 -22.69
C PRO A 308 -16.49 -4.60 -23.88
N ARG A 309 -15.29 -5.16 -23.65
CA ARG A 309 -14.81 -6.35 -24.38
C ARG A 309 -14.08 -7.35 -23.47
N GLN A 310 -14.87 -8.38 -23.13
CA GLN A 310 -14.52 -9.78 -22.84
C GLN A 310 -13.50 -10.15 -21.74
N LYS A 311 -14.11 -10.65 -20.65
CA LYS A 311 -13.76 -11.82 -19.82
C LYS A 311 -12.37 -11.84 -19.16
N GLN A 312 -12.36 -11.43 -17.89
CA GLN A 312 -11.42 -11.93 -16.88
C GLN A 312 -12.15 -12.73 -15.80
N ASN A 313 -11.54 -13.87 -15.44
CA ASN A 313 -11.85 -14.64 -14.24
C ASN A 313 -11.23 -13.92 -13.03
N TYR A 314 -12.04 -13.59 -12.03
CA TYR A 314 -11.56 -13.19 -10.71
C TYR A 314 -12.09 -14.13 -9.62
N SER A 315 -11.21 -14.45 -8.67
CA SER A 315 -11.41 -15.36 -7.54
C SER A 315 -12.42 -14.80 -6.53
N GLN A 316 -13.57 -15.46 -6.49
CA GLN A 316 -14.81 -15.05 -5.83
C GLN A 316 -15.00 -15.70 -4.44
N ILE A 317 -13.98 -15.63 -3.57
CA ILE A 317 -13.96 -16.43 -2.33
C ILE A 317 -14.29 -15.62 -1.04
N GLN A 318 -14.19 -14.29 -1.03
CA GLN A 318 -14.60 -13.49 0.16
C GLN A 318 -15.88 -12.65 -0.02
N ILE A 319 -16.27 -12.32 -1.25
CA ILE A 319 -17.44 -11.46 -1.54
C ILE A 319 -18.77 -12.25 -1.52
N THR A 320 -18.73 -13.54 -1.86
CA THR A 320 -19.91 -14.42 -1.89
C THR A 320 -20.55 -14.60 -0.51
N ASN A 321 -19.78 -14.49 0.58
CA ASN A 321 -20.30 -14.66 1.94
C ASN A 321 -21.02 -13.40 2.49
N VAL A 322 -20.64 -12.20 2.04
CA VAL A 322 -21.31 -10.94 2.40
C VAL A 322 -22.57 -10.77 1.55
N ILE A 323 -22.50 -11.03 0.24
CA ILE A 323 -23.67 -11.08 -0.63
C ILE A 323 -24.63 -12.20 -0.20
N LYS A 324 -24.14 -13.35 0.30
CA LYS A 324 -24.97 -14.38 0.94
C LYS A 324 -25.70 -13.87 2.16
N LYS A 325 -25.04 -13.14 3.07
CA LYS A 325 -25.67 -12.62 4.29
C LYS A 325 -26.67 -11.50 4.02
N VAL A 326 -26.38 -10.61 3.07
CA VAL A 326 -27.26 -9.51 2.66
C VAL A 326 -28.48 -10.05 1.91
N ASN A 327 -28.28 -11.04 1.04
CA ASN A 327 -29.39 -11.78 0.43
C ASN A 327 -30.12 -12.67 1.44
N GLU A 328 -29.47 -13.26 2.44
CA GLU A 328 -30.15 -14.01 3.52
C GLU A 328 -31.04 -13.07 4.36
N ILE A 329 -30.61 -11.84 4.68
CA ILE A 329 -31.41 -10.90 5.47
C ILE A 329 -32.55 -10.29 4.63
N ALA A 330 -32.32 -9.97 3.35
CA ALA A 330 -33.35 -9.48 2.44
C ALA A 330 -34.37 -10.58 2.07
N VAL A 331 -33.90 -11.81 1.86
CA VAL A 331 -34.75 -12.98 1.56
C VAL A 331 -35.49 -13.46 2.81
N ILE A 332 -34.95 -13.30 4.02
CA ILE A 332 -35.68 -13.63 5.27
C ILE A 332 -36.81 -12.63 5.52
N ASN A 333 -36.65 -11.34 5.22
CA ASN A 333 -37.75 -10.37 5.33
C ASN A 333 -38.81 -10.53 4.21
N ASP A 334 -38.42 -10.93 3.00
CA ASP A 334 -39.39 -11.25 1.93
C ASP A 334 -40.03 -12.66 2.08
N LEU A 335 -39.35 -13.63 2.72
CA LEU A 335 -39.91 -14.95 3.07
C LEU A 335 -40.85 -14.89 4.28
N LEU A 336 -40.64 -13.97 5.22
CA LEU A 336 -41.54 -13.77 6.36
C LEU A 336 -42.82 -12.99 6.00
N LEU A 337 -42.85 -12.33 4.83
CA LEU A 337 -43.99 -11.53 4.36
C LEU A 337 -44.71 -12.09 3.13
N SER A 338 -44.29 -13.23 2.57
CA SER A 338 -45.00 -13.85 1.43
C SER A 338 -45.50 -15.27 1.73
N ASP A 339 -46.79 -15.36 2.05
CA ASP A 339 -47.60 -16.58 2.21
C ASP A 339 -47.73 -17.46 0.93
N LYS A 340 -46.74 -17.45 0.03
CA LYS A 340 -46.87 -18.05 -1.31
C LYS A 340 -45.56 -18.63 -1.80
N LEU A 341 -45.14 -19.83 -1.36
CA LEU A 341 -44.33 -20.77 -2.16
C LEU A 341 -43.97 -22.11 -1.47
N ILE A 342 -44.87 -22.75 -0.73
CA ILE A 342 -44.85 -24.23 -0.58
C ILE A 342 -46.31 -24.70 -0.49
N LYS A 343 -46.82 -25.40 -1.51
CA LYS A 343 -47.99 -26.26 -1.32
C LYS A 343 -47.56 -27.72 -1.37
N TRP A 344 -47.57 -28.31 -0.18
CA TRP A 344 -47.36 -29.73 0.10
C TRP A 344 -48.32 -30.60 -0.73
N ASN A 345 -47.83 -31.66 -1.39
CA ASN A 345 -48.69 -32.68 -1.99
C ASN A 345 -49.01 -33.75 -0.93
N GLU A 346 -50.24 -33.73 -0.41
CA GLU A 346 -50.66 -34.53 0.76
C GLU A 346 -50.76 -36.03 0.47
N ASP A 347 -50.81 -36.45 -0.80
CA ASP A 347 -51.26 -37.80 -1.11
C ASP A 347 -50.17 -38.88 -1.05
N ASN A 348 -48.86 -38.57 -1.18
CA ASN A 348 -47.82 -39.61 -1.27
C ASN A 348 -46.42 -39.26 -0.72
N ASN A 349 -46.23 -38.17 0.04
CA ASN A 349 -44.97 -37.87 0.77
C ASN A 349 -43.64 -37.99 -0.03
N THR A 350 -43.66 -37.77 -1.34
CA THR A 350 -42.50 -38.03 -2.23
C THR A 350 -42.20 -36.85 -3.16
N PHE A 351 -40.92 -36.66 -3.48
CA PHE A 351 -40.45 -35.73 -4.51
C PHE A 351 -39.51 -36.45 -5.50
N ARG A 352 -39.50 -36.00 -6.76
CA ARG A 352 -38.61 -36.53 -7.80
C ARG A 352 -37.35 -35.68 -7.90
N VAL A 353 -36.19 -36.34 -7.84
CA VAL A 353 -34.89 -35.70 -8.00
C VAL A 353 -34.25 -36.17 -9.29
N SER A 354 -33.85 -35.21 -10.13
CA SER A 354 -33.17 -35.48 -11.40
C SER A 354 -31.74 -34.96 -11.37
N LEU A 355 -30.80 -35.80 -11.81
CA LEU A 355 -29.37 -35.57 -11.81
C LEU A 355 -28.83 -35.61 -13.24
N ARG A 356 -28.20 -34.53 -13.71
CA ARG A 356 -27.57 -34.48 -15.03
C ARG A 356 -26.05 -34.47 -14.90
N ILE A 357 -25.38 -35.34 -15.65
CA ILE A 357 -23.92 -35.49 -15.64
C ILE A 357 -23.36 -35.18 -17.03
N THR A 358 -22.39 -34.26 -17.10
CA THR A 358 -21.75 -33.84 -18.37
C THR A 358 -20.23 -33.96 -18.29
N TYR A 359 -19.62 -34.50 -19.35
CA TYR A 359 -18.18 -34.81 -19.43
C TYR A 359 -17.46 -33.82 -20.35
N THR A 360 -16.20 -33.49 -20.04
CA THR A 360 -15.35 -32.57 -20.84
C THR A 360 -14.57 -33.27 -21.96
N SER A 361 -14.53 -34.60 -21.99
CA SER A 361 -14.08 -35.40 -23.12
C SER A 361 -14.79 -36.76 -23.12
N LEU A 362 -15.01 -37.36 -24.30
CA LEU A 362 -15.67 -38.67 -24.43
C LEU A 362 -14.91 -39.75 -23.63
N PRO A 363 -15.57 -40.50 -22.75
CA PRO A 363 -14.92 -41.57 -22.02
C PRO A 363 -14.58 -42.72 -22.97
N SER A 364 -13.38 -43.28 -22.88
CA SER A 364 -13.08 -44.58 -23.50
C SER A 364 -13.92 -45.66 -22.81
N ASP A 365 -14.46 -46.62 -23.58
CA ASP A 365 -15.44 -47.66 -23.20
C ASP A 365 -15.13 -48.54 -21.95
N ASN A 366 -14.04 -48.31 -21.23
CA ASN A 366 -13.63 -49.11 -20.07
C ASN A 366 -13.67 -48.38 -18.72
N ASP A 367 -14.32 -47.22 -18.63
CA ASP A 367 -14.41 -46.47 -17.37
C ASP A 367 -15.49 -47.07 -16.42
N LYS A 368 -15.16 -48.20 -15.78
CA LYS A 368 -16.01 -48.98 -14.85
C LYS A 368 -16.44 -48.22 -13.57
N GLY A 369 -16.10 -46.94 -13.44
CA GLY A 369 -16.41 -46.14 -12.25
C GLY A 369 -17.86 -45.64 -12.17
N VAL A 370 -18.52 -45.39 -13.31
CA VAL A 370 -19.84 -44.75 -13.35
C VAL A 370 -20.97 -45.76 -13.09
N ASP A 371 -20.93 -46.93 -13.72
CA ASP A 371 -21.96 -47.98 -13.54
C ASP A 371 -21.95 -48.57 -12.10
N GLY A 372 -20.80 -48.58 -11.44
CA GLY A 372 -20.67 -49.01 -10.04
C GLY A 372 -21.25 -48.01 -9.01
N LEU A 373 -21.36 -46.73 -9.36
CA LEU A 373 -21.99 -45.70 -8.52
C LEU A 373 -23.51 -45.65 -8.71
N LEU A 374 -23.99 -45.89 -9.93
CA LEU A 374 -25.41 -45.87 -10.30
C LEU A 374 -26.18 -47.07 -9.70
N SER A 375 -25.56 -48.26 -9.68
CA SER A 375 -26.15 -49.48 -9.08
C SER A 375 -26.36 -49.41 -7.56
N LEU A 376 -25.65 -48.53 -6.85
CA LEU A 376 -25.79 -48.34 -5.40
C LEU A 376 -26.85 -47.29 -5.02
N ALA A 377 -27.36 -46.52 -5.99
CA ALA A 377 -28.23 -45.36 -5.74
C ALA A 377 -29.61 -45.44 -6.44
N ASN A 378 -29.94 -46.56 -7.09
CA ASN A 378 -31.23 -46.82 -7.77
C ASN A 378 -31.65 -45.75 -8.80
N PHE A 379 -30.69 -45.19 -9.53
CA PHE A 379 -30.97 -44.23 -10.60
C PHE A 379 -31.11 -44.97 -11.95
N GLU A 380 -32.15 -44.65 -12.72
CA GLU A 380 -32.35 -45.20 -14.06
C GLU A 380 -31.81 -44.25 -15.15
N ASP A 381 -31.13 -44.81 -16.18
CA ASP A 381 -30.61 -44.06 -17.34
C ASP A 381 -31.76 -43.77 -18.32
N THR A 382 -31.98 -42.49 -18.62
CA THR A 382 -33.10 -42.07 -19.48
C THR A 382 -32.66 -41.53 -20.85
N GLY A 383 -31.34 -41.45 -21.11
CA GLY A 383 -30.72 -41.22 -22.42
C GLY A 383 -30.95 -39.86 -23.13
N ALA A 384 -29.86 -39.23 -23.57
CA ALA A 384 -29.75 -38.41 -24.81
C ALA A 384 -28.26 -38.16 -25.15
N VAL A 385 -27.93 -38.04 -26.43
CA VAL A 385 -26.56 -37.94 -26.95
C VAL A 385 -26.03 -36.52 -26.78
N VAL A 386 -25.41 -36.31 -25.62
CA VAL A 386 -24.51 -35.24 -25.11
C VAL A 386 -25.00 -34.87 -23.70
N GLY A 387 -24.37 -35.53 -22.71
CA GLY A 387 -24.75 -35.47 -21.29
C GLY A 387 -25.82 -36.51 -20.91
N LYS A 388 -25.49 -37.45 -20.02
CA LYS A 388 -26.46 -38.44 -19.52
C LYS A 388 -27.24 -37.83 -18.34
N THR A 389 -28.56 -38.02 -18.33
CA THR A 389 -29.45 -37.57 -17.25
C THR A 389 -30.08 -38.78 -16.58
N TYR A 390 -29.99 -38.83 -15.26
CA TYR A 390 -30.42 -39.92 -14.40
C TYR A 390 -31.43 -39.40 -13.39
N SER A 391 -32.52 -40.13 -13.15
CA SER A 391 -33.57 -39.70 -12.21
C SER A 391 -33.89 -40.79 -11.17
N CYS A 392 -34.22 -40.37 -9.95
CA CYS A 392 -34.64 -41.25 -8.85
C CYS A 392 -35.76 -40.60 -8.03
N LEU A 393 -36.63 -41.45 -7.48
CA LEU A 393 -37.70 -41.08 -6.56
C LEU A 393 -37.25 -41.38 -5.13
N ILE A 394 -37.26 -40.36 -4.26
CA ILE A 394 -36.85 -40.52 -2.87
C ILE A 394 -38.09 -40.37 -1.99
N ASN A 395 -38.36 -41.39 -1.18
CA ASN A 395 -39.44 -41.41 -0.20
C ASN A 395 -38.88 -41.18 1.21
N PHE A 396 -39.45 -40.23 1.95
CA PHE A 396 -39.03 -39.84 3.30
C PHE A 396 -40.02 -40.30 4.38
N ASP A 397 -40.51 -41.53 4.30
CA ASP A 397 -41.46 -42.07 5.29
C ASP A 397 -40.87 -42.38 6.68
N SER A 398 -39.61 -42.05 6.99
CA SER A 398 -39.00 -42.35 8.30
C SER A 398 -38.39 -41.17 9.07
N LEU A 399 -38.53 -39.92 8.60
CA LEU A 399 -37.89 -38.75 9.24
C LEU A 399 -38.81 -37.55 9.49
N LEU A 400 -40.12 -37.70 9.30
CA LEU A 400 -41.08 -36.61 9.43
C LEU A 400 -42.07 -36.88 10.58
N THR A 401 -41.79 -36.32 11.74
CA THR A 401 -42.83 -36.09 12.77
C THR A 401 -42.97 -34.64 13.20
N ASP A 402 -42.15 -33.72 12.68
CA ASP A 402 -42.34 -32.29 12.96
C ASP A 402 -42.10 -31.42 11.72
N LYS A 403 -43.14 -30.70 11.30
CA LYS A 403 -43.22 -30.01 10.00
C LYS A 403 -42.53 -28.63 10.00
N HIS A 404 -41.97 -28.17 11.12
CA HIS A 404 -41.43 -26.81 11.27
C HIS A 404 -40.01 -26.72 11.86
N ASP A 405 -39.27 -27.83 11.96
CA ASP A 405 -37.91 -27.79 12.49
C ASP A 405 -36.84 -27.75 11.38
N GLU A 406 -36.26 -26.57 11.19
CA GLU A 406 -35.16 -26.27 10.25
C GLU A 406 -33.93 -27.19 10.47
N ARG A 407 -33.73 -27.66 11.71
CA ARG A 407 -32.68 -28.62 12.07
C ARG A 407 -32.88 -30.01 11.46
N THR A 408 -34.13 -30.41 11.27
CA THR A 408 -34.47 -31.75 10.76
C THR A 408 -34.35 -31.81 9.24
N GLN A 409 -34.70 -30.72 8.53
CA GLN A 409 -34.48 -30.56 7.09
C GLN A 409 -32.99 -30.50 6.73
N LYS A 410 -32.20 -29.78 7.54
CA LYS A 410 -30.73 -29.72 7.42
C LYS A 410 -30.05 -31.08 7.64
N LYS A 411 -30.54 -31.87 8.60
CA LYS A 411 -30.07 -33.25 8.86
C LYS A 411 -30.30 -34.20 7.69
N ALA A 412 -31.45 -34.12 7.03
CA ALA A 412 -31.77 -34.97 5.87
C ALA A 412 -30.85 -34.66 4.67
N LEU A 413 -30.53 -33.38 4.46
CA LEU A 413 -29.58 -32.94 3.43
C LEU A 413 -28.14 -33.38 3.74
N ASP A 414 -27.73 -33.29 5.01
CA ASP A 414 -26.40 -33.72 5.47
C ASP A 414 -26.19 -35.25 5.37
N GLU A 415 -27.22 -36.04 5.63
CA GLU A 415 -27.24 -37.51 5.43
C GLU A 415 -27.08 -37.89 3.94
N LEU A 416 -27.75 -37.15 3.06
CA LEU A 416 -27.67 -37.36 1.61
C LEU A 416 -26.26 -37.06 1.09
N VAL A 417 -25.67 -35.94 1.53
CA VAL A 417 -24.30 -35.53 1.18
C VAL A 417 -23.25 -36.51 1.74
N LYS A 418 -23.49 -37.11 2.92
CA LYS A 418 -22.62 -38.16 3.48
C LYS A 418 -22.58 -39.43 2.62
N LYS A 419 -23.69 -39.85 2.02
CA LYS A 419 -23.72 -41.04 1.13
C LYS A 419 -22.87 -40.89 -0.13
N PHE A 420 -22.62 -39.65 -0.57
CA PHE A 420 -21.79 -39.35 -1.75
C PHE A 420 -20.33 -38.98 -1.41
N LYS A 421 -19.97 -38.89 -0.12
CA LYS A 421 -18.64 -38.44 0.32
C LYS A 421 -17.61 -39.60 0.25
N GLY A 422 -16.58 -39.44 -0.58
CA GLY A 422 -15.36 -40.28 -0.52
C GLY A 422 -15.09 -41.22 -1.72
N LYS A 423 -15.84 -41.14 -2.82
CA LYS A 423 -15.58 -41.97 -4.01
C LYS A 423 -15.01 -41.13 -5.16
N LYS A 424 -13.82 -41.49 -5.63
CA LYS A 424 -13.08 -40.80 -6.70
C LYS A 424 -13.68 -41.13 -8.07
N ALA A 425 -14.28 -40.13 -8.72
CA ALA A 425 -14.46 -40.10 -10.16
C ALA A 425 -14.34 -38.64 -10.64
N ARG A 426 -13.70 -38.43 -11.80
CA ARG A 426 -13.44 -37.11 -12.37
C ARG A 426 -14.68 -36.65 -13.15
N PHE A 427 -15.30 -35.56 -12.71
CA PHE A 427 -16.42 -34.93 -13.42
C PHE A 427 -16.22 -33.41 -13.49
N SER A 428 -16.83 -32.77 -14.49
CA SER A 428 -16.64 -31.34 -14.77
C SER A 428 -17.70 -30.43 -14.15
N THR A 429 -18.96 -30.90 -14.00
CA THR A 429 -20.06 -30.14 -13.39
C THR A 429 -21.17 -31.06 -12.85
N PHE A 430 -21.84 -30.65 -11.76
CA PHE A 430 -23.01 -31.31 -11.15
C PHE A 430 -24.23 -30.38 -11.19
N GLU A 431 -25.40 -30.90 -11.55
CA GLU A 431 -26.66 -30.14 -11.58
C GLU A 431 -27.78 -30.94 -10.88
N PHE A 432 -28.43 -30.34 -9.86
CA PHE A 432 -29.57 -30.92 -9.13
C PHE A 432 -30.86 -30.20 -9.53
N ARG A 433 -31.91 -30.96 -9.86
CA ARG A 433 -33.27 -30.41 -10.05
C ARG A 433 -34.30 -31.14 -9.20
N ILE A 434 -35.15 -30.35 -8.54
CA ILE A 434 -36.35 -30.79 -7.84
C ILE A 434 -37.54 -30.24 -8.62
N SER A 435 -38.47 -31.11 -9.00
CA SER A 435 -39.66 -30.75 -9.78
C SER A 435 -40.92 -31.32 -9.13
N GLU A 436 -42.02 -30.57 -9.15
CA GLU A 436 -43.33 -31.04 -8.69
C GLU A 436 -43.83 -32.24 -9.52
N LEU A 437 -44.45 -33.21 -8.84
CA LEU A 437 -45.25 -34.24 -9.50
C LEU A 437 -46.71 -33.77 -9.54
N SER A 438 -47.09 -33.08 -10.61
CA SER A 438 -48.50 -32.78 -10.86
C SER A 438 -49.20 -34.05 -11.33
N GLY A 439 -50.04 -34.62 -10.46
CA GLY A 439 -51.01 -35.62 -10.87
C GLY A 439 -52.11 -34.98 -11.74
N GLY A 440 -52.45 -35.65 -12.85
CA GLY A 440 -53.73 -35.44 -13.53
C GLY A 440 -53.73 -34.42 -14.68
N LYS A 441 -53.70 -34.96 -15.90
CA LYS A 441 -54.22 -34.45 -17.18
C LYS A 441 -54.56 -32.94 -17.28
N GLY A 442 -53.79 -32.24 -18.12
CA GLY A 442 -54.31 -31.18 -18.99
C GLY A 442 -53.79 -29.77 -18.72
N GLU A 443 -53.03 -29.27 -19.70
CA GLU A 443 -52.70 -27.87 -19.99
C GLU A 443 -51.46 -27.23 -19.33
N SER A 444 -50.73 -26.52 -20.18
CA SER A 444 -49.34 -26.08 -20.08
C SER A 444 -49.11 -24.87 -19.16
N ILE A 445 -48.05 -24.90 -18.35
CA ILE A 445 -47.50 -23.71 -17.66
C ILE A 445 -45.97 -23.74 -17.73
N ASN A 446 -45.37 -22.57 -17.95
CA ASN A 446 -43.92 -22.31 -18.07
C ASN A 446 -43.12 -22.80 -16.85
N ASP A 447 -42.19 -23.72 -17.07
CA ASP A 447 -41.20 -24.18 -16.08
C ASP A 447 -40.15 -23.08 -15.80
N GLY A 448 -40.21 -22.50 -14.60
CA GLY A 448 -39.11 -21.73 -14.02
C GLY A 448 -37.97 -22.67 -13.62
N THR A 449 -36.92 -22.74 -14.44
CA THR A 449 -35.73 -23.54 -14.19
C THR A 449 -34.72 -22.75 -13.37
N HIS A 450 -34.43 -23.18 -12.14
CA HIS A 450 -33.31 -22.66 -11.35
C HIS A 450 -32.17 -23.69 -11.29
N THR A 451 -31.01 -23.29 -11.83
CA THR A 451 -29.80 -24.10 -11.92
C THR A 451 -28.82 -23.70 -10.82
N TYR A 452 -28.43 -24.63 -9.95
CA TYR A 452 -27.41 -24.40 -8.91
C TYR A 452 -26.07 -25.00 -9.34
N SER A 453 -25.04 -24.17 -9.55
CA SER A 453 -23.66 -24.60 -9.78
C SER A 453 -22.70 -23.92 -8.80
N SER A 454 -22.47 -24.52 -7.63
CA SER A 454 -21.30 -24.21 -6.79
C SER A 454 -20.96 -25.38 -5.88
N LEU A 455 -19.99 -26.21 -6.25
CA LEU A 455 -19.19 -27.06 -5.34
C LEU A 455 -18.15 -27.88 -6.15
N ALA A 456 -17.08 -27.22 -6.57
CA ALA A 456 -15.84 -27.88 -6.95
C ALA A 456 -14.69 -26.86 -6.88
N ASN A 457 -13.89 -26.92 -5.82
CA ASN A 457 -12.45 -26.65 -5.77
C ASN A 457 -12.00 -26.36 -4.33
N THR A 458 -12.06 -27.40 -3.52
CA THR A 458 -11.10 -27.65 -2.45
C THR A 458 -10.72 -29.11 -2.66
N TYR A 459 -9.43 -29.46 -2.60
CA TYR A 459 -8.81 -30.73 -3.02
C TYR A 459 -8.17 -30.69 -4.41
N LEU A 460 -6.91 -30.25 -4.46
CA LEU A 460 -5.82 -30.88 -5.23
C LEU A 460 -4.50 -30.26 -4.81
N GLY A 461 -3.72 -30.99 -4.00
CA GLY A 461 -2.31 -30.72 -3.77
C GLY A 461 -1.44 -31.73 -4.52
N LYS A 462 -0.37 -31.21 -5.15
CA LYS A 462 0.84 -31.84 -5.71
C LYS A 462 0.68 -32.86 -6.85
N VAL A 463 1.26 -32.54 -8.03
CA VAL A 463 2.28 -33.32 -8.77
C VAL A 463 3.09 -32.34 -9.67
N ASN A 464 4.39 -32.59 -9.76
CA ASN A 464 5.44 -31.85 -10.47
C ASN A 464 5.45 -32.02 -12.01
N ASP A 465 6.27 -31.17 -12.63
CA ASP A 465 7.12 -31.33 -13.83
C ASP A 465 6.70 -30.73 -15.19
N GLU A 466 7.70 -30.03 -15.76
CA GLU A 466 7.95 -29.53 -17.14
C GLU A 466 7.30 -28.18 -17.53
N ASP A 467 7.99 -27.03 -17.60
CA ASP A 467 9.41 -26.67 -17.77
C ASP A 467 10.02 -26.93 -19.16
N ALA A 468 9.52 -26.22 -20.19
CA ALA A 468 10.13 -26.14 -21.52
C ALA A 468 10.30 -24.73 -22.10
N GLU A 469 9.64 -23.70 -21.54
CA GLU A 469 9.85 -22.29 -21.96
C GLU A 469 10.77 -21.49 -21.04
N PHE A 470 10.89 -21.89 -19.77
CA PHE A 470 11.72 -21.17 -18.78
C PHE A 470 13.23 -21.40 -19.00
N ASN A 471 13.65 -22.60 -19.41
CA ASN A 471 15.06 -22.89 -19.70
C ASN A 471 15.57 -22.21 -20.99
N LYS A 472 14.69 -21.88 -21.95
CA LYS A 472 15.05 -21.10 -23.15
C LYS A 472 15.24 -19.61 -22.87
N LEU A 473 14.62 -19.08 -21.82
CA LEU A 473 14.78 -17.67 -21.43
C LEU A 473 16.04 -17.46 -20.60
N LYS A 474 16.43 -18.47 -19.82
CA LYS A 474 17.62 -18.46 -18.96
C LYS A 474 18.94 -18.50 -19.75
N GLU A 475 18.97 -19.22 -20.88
CA GLU A 475 20.13 -19.21 -21.80
C GLU A 475 20.30 -17.86 -22.52
N ARG A 476 19.21 -17.13 -22.81
CA ARG A 476 19.27 -15.79 -23.43
C ARG A 476 19.71 -14.67 -22.49
N MET A 477 19.58 -14.85 -21.17
CA MET A 477 19.96 -13.84 -20.18
C MET A 477 21.45 -13.89 -19.79
N ASN A 478 22.13 -15.03 -20.05
CA ASN A 478 23.57 -15.13 -19.83
C ASN A 478 24.40 -14.49 -20.96
N ASP A 479 23.79 -14.18 -22.12
CA ASP A 479 24.46 -13.57 -23.27
C ASP A 479 24.45 -12.01 -23.25
N MET A 480 23.98 -11.37 -22.17
CA MET A 480 23.90 -9.90 -22.05
C MET A 480 24.77 -9.30 -20.92
N LEU A 481 25.88 -9.96 -20.59
CA LEU A 481 26.82 -9.53 -19.54
C LEU A 481 28.17 -8.98 -20.03
N ASP A 482 28.29 -8.67 -21.32
CA ASP A 482 29.43 -7.90 -21.84
C ASP A 482 28.89 -6.60 -22.44
N ASP A 483 28.92 -5.51 -21.68
CA ASP A 483 29.04 -4.16 -22.23
C ASP A 483 29.54 -3.23 -21.11
N ASP A 484 30.85 -3.02 -21.13
CA ASP A 484 31.55 -1.97 -20.39
C ASP A 484 30.97 -0.60 -20.78
N PHE A 485 30.63 0.24 -19.79
CA PHE A 485 30.36 1.65 -20.04
C PHE A 485 31.17 2.53 -19.08
N GLU A 486 32.05 3.32 -19.68
CA GLU A 486 32.94 4.31 -19.06
C GLU A 486 32.16 5.38 -18.28
N PHE A 487 32.66 5.74 -17.10
CA PHE A 487 32.13 6.82 -16.27
C PHE A 487 32.66 8.19 -16.74
N GLY A 488 31.74 9.08 -17.10
CA GLY A 488 32.02 10.52 -17.20
C GLY A 488 31.96 11.19 -15.83
N GLU A 489 33.08 11.77 -15.40
CA GLU A 489 33.16 12.62 -14.20
C GLU A 489 32.32 13.90 -14.36
N ALA A 490 31.54 14.23 -13.33
CA ALA A 490 31.12 15.60 -13.05
C ALA A 490 31.13 15.83 -11.53
N GLY A 491 32.15 16.55 -11.08
CA GLY A 491 32.32 16.89 -9.67
C GLY A 491 31.38 17.98 -9.18
N GLN A 492 31.18 18.03 -7.86
CA GLN A 492 31.26 19.27 -7.08
C GLN A 492 31.36 18.99 -5.56
N ASN A 493 32.55 19.32 -5.04
CA ASN A 493 32.88 19.86 -3.72
C ASN A 493 31.86 19.81 -2.57
N GLN A 494 32.19 19.05 -1.53
CA GLN A 494 31.93 19.46 -0.14
C GLN A 494 33.21 19.37 0.71
N LYS A 495 33.34 20.33 1.63
CA LYS A 495 34.53 20.72 2.40
C LYS A 495 35.22 19.56 3.11
N VAL A 496 36.52 19.43 2.84
CA VAL A 496 37.48 18.51 3.48
C VAL A 496 38.01 19.13 4.78
N GLU A 497 37.85 18.42 5.91
CA GLU A 497 38.64 18.61 7.12
C GLU A 497 40.09 18.10 6.88
N LYS A 498 41.11 18.89 7.22
CA LYS A 498 42.56 18.56 7.08
C LYS A 498 43.08 17.74 8.28
N PRO A 499 44.30 17.15 8.21
CA PRO A 499 44.77 16.09 7.32
C PRO A 499 45.13 14.84 8.15
N ILE A 500 44.66 13.66 7.74
CA ILE A 500 45.20 12.38 8.25
C ILE A 500 46.54 12.14 7.52
N GLU A 501 47.55 11.64 8.23
CA GLU A 501 48.85 11.18 7.69
C GLU A 501 48.68 10.57 6.29
N GLU A 502 49.59 10.87 5.35
CA GLU A 502 49.60 10.34 3.97
C GLU A 502 49.16 8.87 3.94
N VAL A 503 47.87 8.65 3.65
CA VAL A 503 47.33 7.32 3.43
C VAL A 503 47.89 6.89 2.10
N LEU A 504 48.76 5.88 2.10
CA LEU A 504 49.27 5.30 0.87
C LEU A 504 48.09 4.84 0.02
N SER A 505 47.97 5.40 -1.19
CA SER A 505 46.88 5.05 -2.11
C SER A 505 46.84 3.54 -2.33
N THR A 506 45.65 2.97 -2.21
CA THR A 506 45.37 1.55 -2.48
C THR A 506 45.06 1.28 -3.95
N GLU A 507 45.08 2.31 -4.79
CA GLU A 507 44.93 2.16 -6.24
C GLU A 507 46.25 1.69 -6.88
N ALA A 508 46.15 0.69 -7.75
CA ALA A 508 47.22 0.26 -8.62
C ALA A 508 47.24 1.13 -9.89
N THR A 509 48.37 1.75 -10.20
CA THR A 509 48.51 2.55 -11.43
C THR A 509 48.83 1.68 -12.64
N GLU A 510 48.59 2.18 -13.86
CA GLU A 510 49.00 1.48 -15.09
C GLU A 510 50.52 1.22 -15.12
N GLU A 511 51.31 2.15 -14.58
CA GLU A 511 52.76 2.01 -14.46
C GLU A 511 53.14 0.91 -13.46
N ASP A 512 52.44 0.83 -12.31
CA ASP A 512 52.61 -0.25 -11.34
C ASP A 512 52.39 -1.63 -12.00
N LEU A 513 51.34 -1.77 -12.82
CA LEU A 513 50.98 -3.02 -13.48
C LEU A 513 51.95 -3.40 -14.63
N LYS A 514 52.46 -2.40 -15.35
CA LYS A 514 53.38 -2.60 -16.48
C LYS A 514 54.75 -3.09 -16.03
N ASP A 515 55.25 -2.54 -14.93
CA ASP A 515 56.56 -2.85 -14.34
C ASP A 515 56.46 -3.88 -13.20
N ALA A 516 55.31 -4.56 -13.08
CA ALA A 516 55.03 -5.49 -12.00
C ALA A 516 56.00 -6.68 -11.99
N ILE A 517 56.39 -7.09 -10.78
CA ILE A 517 57.11 -8.33 -10.54
C ILE A 517 56.12 -9.40 -10.05
N GLU A 518 56.31 -10.64 -10.46
CA GLU A 518 55.46 -11.76 -10.05
C GLU A 518 56.20 -12.65 -9.03
N ASP A 519 55.47 -13.18 -8.05
CA ASP A 519 55.96 -14.25 -7.20
C ASP A 519 55.80 -15.63 -7.86
N GLU A 520 56.15 -16.71 -7.15
CA GLU A 520 56.03 -18.10 -7.66
C GLU A 520 54.60 -18.52 -8.00
N TYR A 521 53.66 -17.72 -7.52
CA TYR A 521 52.24 -17.89 -7.57
C TYR A 521 51.61 -17.04 -8.69
N GLY A 522 52.39 -16.19 -9.36
CA GLY A 522 51.89 -15.26 -10.38
C GLY A 522 51.20 -14.03 -9.80
N VAL A 523 51.29 -13.81 -8.48
CA VAL A 523 50.77 -12.60 -7.83
C VAL A 523 51.70 -11.44 -8.16
N LYS A 524 51.10 -10.39 -8.72
CA LYS A 524 51.78 -9.18 -9.16
C LYS A 524 51.97 -8.22 -7.99
N TYR A 525 53.21 -7.75 -7.85
CA TYR A 525 53.62 -6.70 -6.94
C TYR A 525 54.21 -5.54 -7.73
N SER A 526 54.17 -4.33 -7.16
CA SER A 526 54.90 -3.18 -7.72
C SER A 526 56.39 -3.51 -7.84
N ARG A 527 57.09 -2.78 -8.71
CA ARG A 527 58.52 -3.00 -8.97
C ARG A 527 59.40 -2.96 -7.73
N ASP A 528 59.04 -2.14 -6.74
CA ASP A 528 59.71 -2.02 -5.44
C ASP A 528 59.23 -3.05 -4.40
N GLY A 529 58.20 -3.85 -4.73
CA GLY A 529 57.60 -4.86 -3.86
C GLY A 529 56.70 -4.31 -2.76
N LYS A 530 56.44 -2.99 -2.72
CA LYS A 530 55.68 -2.35 -1.63
C LYS A 530 54.17 -2.47 -1.78
N LYS A 531 53.66 -2.63 -3.00
CA LYS A 531 52.23 -2.82 -3.27
C LYS A 531 51.98 -4.24 -3.79
N LEU A 532 51.02 -4.95 -3.19
CA LEU A 532 50.40 -6.13 -3.81
C LEU A 532 49.31 -5.62 -4.76
N LEU A 533 49.49 -5.84 -6.07
CA LEU A 533 48.68 -5.23 -7.11
C LEU A 533 47.52 -6.13 -7.54
N LYS A 534 47.79 -7.38 -7.89
CA LYS A 534 46.78 -8.30 -8.44
C LYS A 534 47.26 -9.75 -8.40
N ALA A 535 46.42 -10.65 -7.92
CA ALA A 535 46.61 -12.09 -7.99
C ALA A 535 45.88 -12.69 -9.21
N PRO A 536 46.32 -13.85 -9.73
CA PRO A 536 45.63 -14.56 -10.78
C PRO A 536 44.36 -15.25 -10.25
N PHE A 537 43.37 -15.44 -11.12
CA PHE A 537 42.12 -16.15 -10.81
C PHE A 537 42.39 -17.64 -10.54
N LEU A 538 41.78 -18.20 -9.49
CA LEU A 538 41.93 -19.60 -9.05
C LEU A 538 43.33 -19.99 -8.56
N PHE A 539 43.67 -19.45 -7.41
CA PHE A 539 44.74 -19.94 -6.55
C PHE A 539 44.38 -21.30 -5.97
N GLY A 540 45.05 -22.37 -6.41
CA GLY A 540 44.86 -23.73 -5.86
C GLY A 540 45.40 -23.93 -4.43
N GLY A 541 45.73 -22.86 -3.70
CA GLY A 541 46.34 -22.91 -2.37
C GLY A 541 45.35 -22.56 -1.26
N GLU A 542 45.30 -23.36 -0.20
CA GLU A 542 44.42 -23.07 0.96
C GLU A 542 44.87 -21.83 1.76
N GLU A 543 46.18 -21.50 1.78
CA GLU A 543 46.71 -20.33 2.50
C GLU A 543 47.68 -19.53 1.62
N TYR A 544 47.54 -18.21 1.61
CA TYR A 544 48.47 -17.28 0.98
C TYR A 544 49.17 -16.41 2.03
N VAL A 545 50.50 -16.30 1.92
CA VAL A 545 51.32 -15.45 2.79
C VAL A 545 51.81 -14.27 1.97
N VAL A 546 51.36 -13.06 2.32
CA VAL A 546 51.78 -11.85 1.62
C VAL A 546 53.27 -11.60 1.86
N ARG A 547 53.99 -11.25 0.80
CA ARG A 547 55.45 -11.06 0.80
C ARG A 547 55.89 -10.03 1.85
N GLU A 548 56.90 -10.36 2.65
CA GLU A 548 57.50 -9.43 3.63
C GLU A 548 58.04 -8.17 2.94
N GLY A 549 57.81 -7.00 3.54
CA GLY A 549 58.14 -5.70 2.93
C GLY A 549 57.00 -5.07 2.14
N THR A 550 55.90 -5.81 1.89
CA THR A 550 54.67 -5.22 1.34
C THR A 550 54.06 -4.27 2.36
N GLU A 551 53.72 -3.06 1.93
CA GLU A 551 53.14 -1.99 2.74
C GLU A 551 51.65 -1.79 2.42
N VAL A 552 51.22 -2.06 1.19
CA VAL A 552 49.86 -1.81 0.70
C VAL A 552 49.31 -3.04 0.00
N ILE A 553 48.08 -3.42 0.32
CA ILE A 553 47.29 -4.36 -0.47
C ILE A 553 46.33 -3.52 -1.31
N CYS A 554 46.46 -3.58 -2.63
CA CYS A 554 45.64 -2.75 -3.51
C CYS A 554 44.19 -3.23 -3.56
N ASP A 555 43.34 -2.36 -4.10
CA ASP A 555 41.93 -2.64 -4.35
C ASP A 555 41.77 -3.89 -5.23
N GLY A 556 40.92 -4.83 -4.80
CA GLY A 556 40.64 -6.08 -5.52
C GLY A 556 41.84 -7.04 -5.66
N ALA A 557 42.95 -6.81 -4.97
CA ALA A 557 44.21 -7.46 -5.31
C ALA A 557 44.21 -9.00 -5.12
N LEU A 558 43.39 -9.53 -4.20
CA LEU A 558 43.18 -10.97 -3.97
C LEU A 558 41.70 -11.37 -4.12
N GLN A 559 40.88 -10.58 -4.81
CA GLN A 559 39.45 -10.87 -5.03
C GLN A 559 39.25 -12.13 -5.89
N SER A 560 38.28 -12.98 -5.54
CA SER A 560 37.92 -14.17 -6.32
C SER A 560 39.09 -15.10 -6.66
N THR A 561 40.04 -15.23 -5.73
CA THR A 561 41.22 -16.08 -5.91
C THR A 561 40.99 -17.50 -5.41
N GLY A 562 39.99 -17.73 -4.55
CA GLY A 562 39.69 -19.03 -3.95
C GLY A 562 40.47 -19.34 -2.67
N ILE A 563 41.25 -18.39 -2.14
CA ILE A 563 42.04 -18.56 -0.92
C ILE A 563 41.14 -18.81 0.30
N ARG A 564 41.61 -19.65 1.24
CA ARG A 564 40.91 -19.93 2.51
C ARG A 564 41.55 -19.26 3.71
N SER A 565 42.83 -18.92 3.64
CA SER A 565 43.55 -18.19 4.68
C SER A 565 44.49 -17.17 4.04
N VAL A 566 44.61 -15.99 4.66
CA VAL A 566 45.60 -14.99 4.27
C VAL A 566 46.39 -14.51 5.47
N LYS A 567 47.72 -14.50 5.34
CA LYS A 567 48.64 -13.99 6.37
C LYS A 567 49.28 -12.69 5.91
N LEU A 568 49.01 -11.63 6.65
CA LEU A 568 49.52 -10.28 6.40
C LEU A 568 50.78 -10.04 7.24
N PRO A 569 51.91 -9.62 6.64
CA PRO A 569 53.14 -9.31 7.38
C PRO A 569 53.01 -8.03 8.18
N SER A 570 53.90 -7.86 9.16
CA SER A 570 53.91 -6.67 10.04
C SER A 570 54.24 -5.35 9.31
N THR A 571 54.59 -5.40 8.03
CA THR A 571 54.83 -4.22 7.20
C THR A 571 53.57 -3.62 6.59
N ILE A 572 52.41 -4.31 6.61
CA ILE A 572 51.17 -3.80 6.00
C ILE A 572 50.64 -2.59 6.77
N ILE A 573 50.42 -1.50 6.04
CA ILE A 573 49.91 -0.22 6.54
C ILE A 573 48.46 -0.02 6.10
N SER A 574 48.13 -0.33 4.84
CA SER A 574 46.80 -0.14 4.27
C SER A 574 46.27 -1.38 3.53
N ILE A 575 44.97 -1.61 3.66
CA ILE A 575 44.22 -2.66 2.98
C ILE A 575 43.17 -2.00 2.08
N GLY A 576 43.22 -2.30 0.79
CA GLY A 576 42.35 -1.75 -0.25
C GLY A 576 40.92 -2.28 -0.24
N SER A 577 40.08 -1.62 -1.02
CA SER A 577 38.68 -1.95 -1.26
C SER A 577 38.56 -3.35 -1.83
N VAL A 578 37.62 -4.16 -1.32
CA VAL A 578 37.33 -5.51 -1.82
C VAL A 578 38.57 -6.41 -1.98
N ALA A 579 39.67 -6.11 -1.27
CA ALA A 579 40.97 -6.73 -1.50
C ALA A 579 40.95 -8.25 -1.38
N PHE A 580 40.06 -8.82 -0.58
CA PHE A 580 39.88 -10.26 -0.37
C PHE A 580 38.44 -10.71 -0.62
N ALA A 581 37.63 -9.92 -1.33
CA ALA A 581 36.22 -10.27 -1.54
C ALA A 581 36.07 -11.55 -2.36
N ASP A 582 34.92 -12.21 -2.25
CA ASP A 582 34.58 -13.40 -3.05
C ASP A 582 35.55 -14.57 -2.91
N ASN A 583 36.02 -14.80 -1.68
CA ASN A 583 36.86 -15.93 -1.34
C ASN A 583 36.21 -16.81 -0.26
N TYR A 584 36.66 -18.06 -0.15
CA TYR A 584 36.30 -18.97 0.93
C TYR A 584 37.11 -18.70 2.22
N LEU A 585 37.40 -17.42 2.49
CA LEU A 585 38.33 -17.01 3.53
C LEU A 585 37.75 -17.31 4.92
N VAL A 586 38.37 -18.25 5.64
CA VAL A 586 38.01 -18.63 7.02
C VAL A 586 38.88 -17.95 8.07
N SER A 587 40.09 -17.50 7.70
CA SER A 587 41.00 -16.81 8.61
C SER A 587 41.83 -15.70 7.96
N CYS A 588 42.03 -14.61 8.71
CA CYS A 588 42.84 -13.46 8.32
C CYS A 588 43.42 -12.80 9.58
N ASN A 589 44.65 -12.29 9.52
CA ASN A 589 45.20 -11.43 10.56
C ASN A 589 45.25 -9.96 10.11
N ILE A 590 44.97 -9.04 11.02
CA ILE A 590 45.15 -7.59 10.87
C ILE A 590 46.32 -7.17 11.78
N PRO A 591 47.56 -7.09 11.27
CA PRO A 591 48.75 -6.73 12.03
C PRO A 591 48.65 -5.39 12.77
N ALA A 592 49.45 -5.22 13.81
CA ALA A 592 49.48 -3.98 14.61
C ALA A 592 49.80 -2.70 13.80
N SER A 593 50.47 -2.87 12.66
CA SER A 593 50.86 -1.81 11.72
C SER A 593 49.74 -1.29 10.84
N VAL A 594 48.63 -2.03 10.69
CA VAL A 594 47.52 -1.63 9.81
C VAL A 594 46.86 -0.38 10.40
N LYS A 595 46.98 0.73 9.68
CA LYS A 595 46.41 2.03 10.03
C LYS A 595 45.10 2.30 9.30
N TYR A 596 44.95 1.76 8.10
CA TYR A 596 43.83 2.08 7.21
C TYR A 596 43.24 0.81 6.58
N ILE A 597 41.92 0.75 6.57
CA ILE A 597 41.14 -0.18 5.76
C ILE A 597 40.22 0.68 4.91
N ALA A 598 40.17 0.40 3.61
CA ALA A 598 39.33 1.12 2.68
C ALA A 598 37.84 1.04 3.07
N HIS A 599 37.07 2.00 2.59
CA HIS A 599 35.65 2.13 2.93
C HIS A 599 34.71 1.14 2.22
N ASN A 600 35.25 0.25 1.38
CA ASN A 600 34.54 -0.89 0.84
C ASN A 600 35.09 -2.14 1.55
N ASN A 601 34.19 -2.96 2.11
CA ASN A 601 34.54 -4.11 2.91
C ASN A 601 35.56 -5.00 2.17
N PRO A 602 36.83 -5.08 2.62
CA PRO A 602 37.83 -5.92 1.97
C PRO A 602 37.45 -7.40 1.94
N TRP A 603 36.52 -7.82 2.80
CA TRP A 603 36.11 -9.21 2.99
C TRP A 603 34.67 -9.48 2.53
N GLY A 604 34.12 -8.64 1.65
CA GLY A 604 32.77 -8.85 1.11
C GLY A 604 32.61 -10.27 0.57
N GLY A 605 31.54 -10.97 0.95
CA GLY A 605 31.28 -12.33 0.48
C GLY A 605 32.02 -13.44 1.24
N CYS A 606 32.91 -13.11 2.20
CA CYS A 606 33.68 -14.10 2.96
C CYS A 606 33.03 -14.46 4.31
N ASP A 607 33.16 -15.72 4.73
CA ASP A 607 32.70 -16.23 6.04
C ASP A 607 33.89 -16.42 7.01
N ILE A 608 34.45 -15.30 7.50
CA ILE A 608 35.65 -15.33 8.34
C ILE A 608 35.33 -15.81 9.76
N MET A 609 35.68 -17.06 10.05
CA MET A 609 35.48 -17.65 11.38
C MET A 609 36.50 -17.14 12.40
N ASN A 610 37.72 -16.81 11.96
CA ASN A 610 38.80 -16.40 12.86
C ASN A 610 39.56 -15.19 12.30
N MET A 611 39.27 -14.01 12.84
CA MET A 611 39.98 -12.78 12.53
C MET A 611 40.86 -12.37 13.72
N ASP A 612 42.19 -12.48 13.57
CA ASP A 612 43.16 -12.03 14.58
C ASP A 612 43.46 -10.54 14.38
N ILE A 613 42.96 -9.68 15.26
CA ILE A 613 43.17 -8.23 15.18
C ILE A 613 44.21 -7.80 16.21
N GLN A 614 45.37 -7.38 15.71
CA GLN A 614 46.45 -6.81 16.51
C GLN A 614 46.49 -5.27 16.41
N SER A 615 45.92 -4.72 15.33
CA SER A 615 45.79 -3.27 15.17
C SER A 615 44.84 -2.68 16.21
N LYS A 616 45.32 -1.65 16.91
CA LYS A 616 44.52 -0.87 17.87
C LYS A 616 43.44 0.00 17.21
N ASN A 617 43.46 0.13 15.88
CA ASN A 617 42.57 1.01 15.13
C ASN A 617 41.22 0.37 14.80
N PHE A 618 41.08 -0.94 15.01
CA PHE A 618 39.88 -1.71 14.68
C PHE A 618 39.43 -2.55 15.87
N ILE A 619 38.13 -2.84 15.95
CA ILE A 619 37.55 -3.62 17.02
C ILE A 619 36.40 -4.47 16.50
N ILE A 620 36.30 -5.71 16.98
CA ILE A 620 35.14 -6.56 16.74
C ILE A 620 34.19 -6.44 17.91
N LYS A 621 32.93 -6.12 17.63
CA LYS A 621 31.84 -6.14 18.60
C LYS A 621 30.65 -6.86 18.01
N ASP A 622 30.13 -7.84 18.74
CA ASP A 622 28.92 -8.60 18.38
C ASP A 622 28.95 -9.28 17.00
N GLY A 623 30.14 -9.58 16.47
CA GLY A 623 30.32 -10.21 15.15
C GLY A 623 30.49 -9.23 14.00
N ILE A 624 30.60 -7.94 14.29
CA ILE A 624 30.82 -6.86 13.32
C ILE A 624 32.18 -6.22 13.58
N LEU A 625 32.91 -5.93 12.50
CA LEU A 625 34.15 -5.17 12.51
C LEU A 625 33.86 -3.67 12.44
N TYR A 626 34.43 -2.92 13.38
CA TYR A 626 34.31 -1.46 13.47
C TYR A 626 35.70 -0.80 13.46
N SER A 627 35.73 0.50 13.17
CA SER A 627 36.81 1.36 13.67
C SER A 627 36.80 1.37 15.20
N SER A 628 37.97 1.56 15.82
CA SER A 628 38.13 1.55 17.28
C SER A 628 37.27 2.59 18.02
N ASP A 629 36.91 3.70 17.35
CA ASP A 629 36.00 4.73 17.84
C ASP A 629 34.52 4.46 17.52
N PHE A 630 34.22 3.33 16.86
CA PHE A 630 32.91 2.88 16.39
C PHE A 630 32.24 3.75 15.34
N ARG A 631 32.91 4.77 14.78
CA ARG A 631 32.29 5.65 13.77
C ARG A 631 32.01 4.94 12.44
N ILE A 632 32.83 3.95 12.08
CA ILE A 632 32.76 3.22 10.81
C ILE A 632 32.43 1.74 11.07
N VAL A 633 31.42 1.24 10.37
CA VAL A 633 31.02 -0.18 10.32
C VAL A 633 31.58 -0.80 9.05
N TYR A 634 32.61 -1.63 9.17
CA TYR A 634 33.24 -2.28 8.02
C TYR A 634 32.42 -3.47 7.50
N GLY A 635 31.78 -4.22 8.39
CA GLY A 635 30.89 -5.31 8.00
C GLY A 635 30.78 -6.44 9.02
N ALA A 636 29.84 -7.34 8.76
CA ALA A 636 29.73 -8.58 9.50
C ALA A 636 30.89 -9.51 9.14
N ILE A 637 31.57 -10.01 10.16
CA ILE A 637 32.53 -11.12 10.04
C ILE A 637 31.94 -12.42 10.56
N TYR A 638 30.94 -12.34 11.43
CA TYR A 638 30.18 -13.48 11.94
C TYR A 638 28.68 -13.21 11.84
N TRP A 639 27.97 -14.03 11.06
CA TRP A 639 26.56 -13.82 10.75
C TRP A 639 25.62 -14.18 11.91
N LYS A 640 24.68 -13.26 12.18
CA LYS A 640 23.55 -13.45 13.10
C LYS A 640 22.26 -13.08 12.38
N SER A 641 21.14 -13.59 12.89
CA SER A 641 19.82 -13.22 12.36
C SER A 641 19.38 -11.81 12.74
N VAL A 642 19.96 -11.23 13.79
CA VAL A 642 19.66 -9.86 14.22
C VAL A 642 20.95 -9.17 14.64
N PHE A 643 21.15 -7.95 14.13
CA PHE A 643 22.23 -7.06 14.56
C PHE A 643 21.65 -5.76 15.12
N ASN A 644 22.36 -5.16 16.07
CA ASN A 644 22.12 -3.78 16.51
C ASN A 644 23.43 -3.02 16.36
N ILE A 645 23.45 -2.02 15.50
CA ILE A 645 24.64 -1.22 15.27
C ILE A 645 24.90 -0.28 16.46
N ASP A 646 26.16 -0.14 16.85
CA ASP A 646 26.55 0.76 17.94
C ASP A 646 26.09 2.20 17.63
N ASN A 647 25.48 2.87 18.61
CA ASN A 647 24.87 4.19 18.41
C ASN A 647 25.87 5.31 18.09
N ARG A 648 27.17 5.08 18.23
CA ARG A 648 28.23 6.00 17.78
C ARG A 648 28.53 5.89 16.28
N SER A 649 28.05 4.84 15.63
CA SER A 649 28.29 4.59 14.21
C SER A 649 27.61 5.65 13.36
N LYS A 650 28.35 6.14 12.37
CA LYS A 650 27.90 7.15 11.39
C LYS A 650 27.87 6.60 9.98
N LYS A 651 28.76 5.65 9.66
CA LYS A 651 28.95 5.13 8.31
C LYS A 651 28.90 3.62 8.29
N ILE A 652 28.06 3.06 7.40
CA ILE A 652 28.12 1.67 6.96
C ILE A 652 28.91 1.64 5.65
N CYS A 653 30.01 0.89 5.65
CA CYS A 653 30.87 0.71 4.48
C CYS A 653 30.13 0.02 3.33
N ALA A 654 30.66 0.18 2.12
CA ALA A 654 30.18 -0.61 0.99
C ALA A 654 30.41 -2.10 1.25
N ASN A 655 29.51 -2.95 0.78
CA ASN A 655 29.57 -4.42 0.94
C ASN A 655 29.61 -4.91 2.41
N ALA A 656 29.24 -4.08 3.39
CA ALA A 656 29.37 -4.39 4.81
C ALA A 656 28.56 -5.63 5.25
N PHE A 657 27.36 -5.81 4.71
CA PHE A 657 26.47 -6.94 4.94
C PHE A 657 26.08 -7.63 3.63
N TRP A 658 26.90 -7.47 2.58
CA TRP A 658 26.63 -8.09 1.29
C TRP A 658 26.56 -9.63 1.39
N SER A 659 25.56 -10.21 0.73
CA SER A 659 25.38 -11.65 0.59
C SER A 659 25.67 -12.11 -0.84
N SER A 660 26.45 -13.17 -0.95
CA SER A 660 26.59 -13.97 -2.17
C SER A 660 25.97 -15.36 -1.95
N PHE A 661 25.89 -16.20 -2.99
CA PHE A 661 25.45 -17.59 -2.85
C PHE A 661 26.35 -18.43 -1.91
N GLU A 662 27.56 -17.93 -1.63
CA GLU A 662 28.59 -18.67 -0.91
C GLU A 662 28.59 -18.39 0.60
N ASN A 663 28.11 -17.21 1.03
CA ASN A 663 28.10 -16.83 2.43
C ASN A 663 26.80 -17.17 3.16
N LYS A 664 26.90 -17.51 4.46
CA LYS A 664 25.75 -17.94 5.28
C LYS A 664 24.94 -16.78 5.83
N ASN A 665 24.66 -15.76 5.02
CA ASN A 665 23.89 -14.61 5.50
C ASN A 665 22.47 -15.04 5.91
N ILE A 666 22.17 -14.89 7.19
CA ILE A 666 20.89 -15.22 7.82
C ILE A 666 20.20 -13.98 8.39
N LEU A 667 20.65 -12.77 8.03
CA LEU A 667 20.19 -11.52 8.58
C LEU A 667 18.69 -11.31 8.30
N LYS A 668 17.90 -11.11 9.36
CA LYS A 668 16.45 -10.86 9.30
C LYS A 668 16.07 -9.44 9.69
N SER A 669 16.82 -8.83 10.60
CA SER A 669 16.58 -7.46 11.06
C SER A 669 17.86 -6.81 11.53
N ILE A 670 17.98 -5.49 11.31
CA ILE A 670 19.11 -4.70 11.78
C ILE A 670 18.66 -3.36 12.35
N GLY A 671 19.08 -3.07 13.59
CA GLY A 671 18.82 -1.80 14.25
C GLY A 671 19.85 -0.74 13.84
N LEU A 672 19.38 0.32 13.17
CA LEU A 672 20.17 1.49 12.77
C LEU A 672 19.68 2.72 13.56
N SER A 673 20.58 3.42 14.28
CA SER A 673 20.19 4.59 15.08
C SER A 673 20.71 5.91 14.53
N ASN A 674 22.04 6.14 14.53
CA ASN A 674 22.64 7.44 14.18
C ASN A 674 23.44 7.39 12.86
N ILE A 675 23.08 6.46 11.97
CA ILE A 675 23.74 6.29 10.68
C ILE A 675 23.44 7.49 9.79
N GLU A 676 24.47 8.05 9.18
CA GLU A 676 24.41 9.15 8.22
C GLU A 676 24.67 8.68 6.78
N TYR A 677 25.42 7.58 6.62
CA TYR A 677 25.86 7.07 5.32
C TYR A 677 25.70 5.55 5.24
N ILE A 678 24.97 5.07 4.22
CA ILE A 678 24.85 3.65 3.85
C ILE A 678 25.56 3.46 2.50
N GLY A 679 26.65 2.69 2.50
CA GLY A 679 27.48 2.48 1.32
C GLY A 679 26.84 1.66 0.20
N THR A 680 27.49 1.69 -0.95
CA THR A 680 27.17 0.87 -2.13
C THR A 680 27.11 -0.62 -1.75
N GLU A 681 26.09 -1.33 -2.20
CA GLU A 681 25.89 -2.78 -1.91
C GLU A 681 25.87 -3.16 -0.42
N ALA A 682 25.68 -2.21 0.50
CA ALA A 682 25.84 -2.45 1.93
C ALA A 682 25.00 -3.61 2.48
N PHE A 683 23.79 -3.83 1.96
CA PHE A 683 22.88 -4.93 2.31
C PHE A 683 22.48 -5.77 1.10
N ARG A 684 23.23 -5.67 -0.02
CA ARG A 684 22.90 -6.39 -1.24
C ARG A 684 22.80 -7.90 -0.97
N GLY A 685 21.79 -8.55 -1.52
CA GLY A 685 21.56 -9.99 -1.41
C GLY A 685 21.10 -10.46 -0.02
N CYS A 686 20.80 -9.58 0.94
CA CYS A 686 20.24 -10.01 2.23
C CYS A 686 18.81 -10.54 2.08
N VAL A 687 18.66 -11.74 1.49
CA VAL A 687 17.38 -12.32 1.06
C VAL A 687 16.40 -12.54 2.21
N SER A 688 16.91 -12.70 3.43
CA SER A 688 16.11 -12.91 4.65
C SER A 688 15.74 -11.63 5.40
N LEU A 689 16.28 -10.47 5.01
CA LEU A 689 16.02 -9.19 5.68
C LEU A 689 14.56 -8.78 5.46
N GLN A 690 13.78 -8.72 6.53
CA GLN A 690 12.34 -8.43 6.48
C GLN A 690 12.03 -6.99 6.85
N ASP A 691 12.69 -6.51 7.92
CA ASP A 691 12.42 -5.23 8.54
C ASP A 691 13.72 -4.45 8.74
N ILE A 692 13.77 -3.24 8.17
CA ILE A 692 14.81 -2.26 8.45
C ILE A 692 14.19 -0.87 8.58
N THR A 693 14.54 -0.17 9.65
CA THR A 693 14.20 1.24 9.82
C THR A 693 15.41 2.07 9.43
N ILE A 694 15.31 2.84 8.34
CA ILE A 694 16.34 3.78 7.92
C ILE A 694 16.18 5.06 8.77
N PRO A 695 17.14 5.42 9.63
CA PRO A 695 16.97 6.55 10.55
C PRO A 695 17.01 7.87 9.79
N SER A 696 16.34 8.90 10.36
CA SER A 696 16.26 10.23 9.75
C SER A 696 17.61 10.93 9.57
N SER A 697 18.66 10.47 10.27
CA SER A 697 20.02 10.96 10.08
C SER A 697 20.67 10.54 8.76
N VAL A 698 20.13 9.53 8.05
CA VAL A 698 20.73 9.02 6.80
C VAL A 698 20.59 10.04 5.68
N THR A 699 21.71 10.57 5.22
CA THR A 699 21.78 11.51 4.09
C THR A 699 22.17 10.83 2.78
N TYR A 700 22.75 9.63 2.85
CA TYR A 700 23.26 8.91 1.68
C TYR A 700 22.92 7.41 1.72
N ILE A 701 22.36 6.91 0.62
CA ILE A 701 22.13 5.49 0.33
C ILE A 701 22.80 5.20 -1.02
N GLY A 702 23.80 4.33 -1.04
CA GLY A 702 24.60 4.02 -2.23
C GLY A 702 23.88 3.17 -3.29
N ASP A 703 24.55 2.98 -4.43
CA ASP A 703 24.07 2.10 -5.50
C ASP A 703 23.93 0.66 -4.97
N GLU A 704 22.89 -0.06 -5.41
CA GLU A 704 22.62 -1.45 -4.99
C GLU A 704 22.52 -1.67 -3.46
N ALA A 705 22.39 -0.62 -2.65
CA ALA A 705 22.49 -0.73 -1.18
C ALA A 705 21.56 -1.78 -0.56
N PHE A 706 20.34 -1.95 -1.08
CA PHE A 706 19.37 -2.97 -0.69
C PHE A 706 18.99 -3.90 -1.84
N GLY A 707 19.80 -3.97 -2.90
CA GLY A 707 19.51 -4.81 -4.06
C GLY A 707 19.46 -6.30 -3.69
N GLY A 708 18.40 -7.03 -4.02
CA GLY A 708 18.24 -8.45 -3.70
C GLY A 708 17.78 -8.75 -2.28
N CYS A 709 17.27 -7.76 -1.53
CA CYS A 709 16.58 -8.00 -0.25
C CYS A 709 15.18 -8.57 -0.48
N GLU A 710 15.07 -9.82 -0.93
CA GLU A 710 13.83 -10.43 -1.41
C GLU A 710 12.68 -10.45 -0.39
N SER A 711 12.98 -10.57 0.91
CA SER A 711 11.97 -10.60 1.98
C SER A 711 11.59 -9.21 2.53
N LEU A 712 12.21 -8.13 2.05
CA LEU A 712 12.00 -6.79 2.58
C LEU A 712 10.60 -6.29 2.19
N GLN A 713 9.75 -5.98 3.19
CA GLN A 713 8.31 -5.73 2.94
C GLN A 713 7.97 -4.24 2.76
N SER A 714 8.62 -3.37 3.51
CA SER A 714 8.39 -1.92 3.46
C SER A 714 9.67 -1.15 3.75
N VAL A 715 9.79 0.03 3.13
CA VAL A 715 10.89 0.96 3.37
C VAL A 715 10.36 2.38 3.40
N ILE A 716 10.76 3.14 4.41
CA ILE A 716 10.55 4.59 4.48
C ILE A 716 11.90 5.25 4.20
N ILE A 717 11.99 5.99 3.09
CA ILE A 717 13.18 6.78 2.77
C ILE A 717 13.09 8.10 3.56
N PRO A 718 14.11 8.48 4.35
CA PRO A 718 14.04 9.68 5.17
C PRO A 718 14.17 10.96 4.33
N ASN A 719 13.57 12.06 4.81
CA ASN A 719 13.57 13.40 4.17
C ASN A 719 14.97 14.03 4.00
N SER A 720 16.01 13.41 4.53
CA SER A 720 17.41 13.81 4.38
C SER A 720 18.08 13.23 3.13
N VAL A 721 17.47 12.25 2.46
CA VAL A 721 17.97 11.66 1.21
C VAL A 721 17.53 12.50 0.02
N THR A 722 18.48 12.89 -0.83
CA THR A 722 18.22 13.73 -2.02
C THR A 722 18.11 12.96 -3.33
N SER A 723 18.54 11.70 -3.38
CA SER A 723 18.49 10.88 -4.59
C SER A 723 18.34 9.40 -4.25
N ILE A 724 17.51 8.67 -5.00
CA ILE A 724 17.52 7.21 -5.00
C ILE A 724 18.51 6.75 -6.06
N ARG A 725 19.58 6.07 -5.64
CA ARG A 725 20.71 5.65 -6.47
C ARG A 725 20.38 4.45 -7.37
N ASN A 726 21.31 4.08 -8.26
CA ASN A 726 21.10 3.01 -9.22
C ASN A 726 20.89 1.68 -8.49
N ARG A 727 19.89 0.90 -8.93
CA ARG A 727 19.56 -0.42 -8.39
C ARG A 727 19.37 -0.48 -6.86
N ALA A 728 19.13 0.65 -6.19
CA ALA A 728 19.13 0.76 -4.73
C ALA A 728 18.21 -0.27 -4.04
N PHE A 729 17.07 -0.62 -4.65
CA PHE A 729 16.12 -1.64 -4.20
C PHE A 729 15.78 -2.65 -5.31
N PHE A 730 16.69 -2.88 -6.26
CA PHE A 730 16.51 -3.89 -7.33
C PHE A 730 16.21 -5.26 -6.70
N TRP A 731 15.29 -6.04 -7.27
CA TRP A 731 14.95 -7.40 -6.79
C TRP A 731 14.42 -7.51 -5.35
N CYS A 732 13.92 -6.43 -4.74
CA CYS A 732 13.16 -6.51 -3.49
C CYS A 732 11.75 -7.06 -3.75
N GLN A 733 11.63 -8.37 -4.02
CA GLN A 733 10.41 -9.00 -4.53
C GLN A 733 9.20 -8.82 -3.62
N SER A 734 9.38 -8.84 -2.29
CA SER A 734 8.32 -8.68 -1.30
C SER A 734 7.99 -7.24 -0.94
N LEU A 735 8.68 -6.24 -1.52
CA LEU A 735 8.47 -4.83 -1.20
C LEU A 735 7.09 -4.39 -1.68
N GLN A 736 6.17 -4.14 -0.74
CA GLN A 736 4.76 -3.82 -1.05
C GLN A 736 4.54 -2.31 -1.22
N SER A 737 5.23 -1.52 -0.42
CA SER A 737 5.13 -0.07 -0.39
C SER A 737 6.49 0.58 -0.19
N ILE A 738 6.65 1.75 -0.80
CA ILE A 738 7.78 2.64 -0.55
C ILE A 738 7.29 4.09 -0.46
N THR A 739 7.77 4.80 0.54
CA THR A 739 7.55 6.25 0.66
C THR A 739 8.78 6.99 0.15
N ILE A 740 8.62 7.74 -0.95
CA ILE A 740 9.66 8.60 -1.53
C ILE A 740 9.41 10.04 -1.05
N PRO A 741 10.30 10.65 -0.26
CA PRO A 741 10.09 11.98 0.31
C PRO A 741 10.32 13.10 -0.70
N ASN A 742 9.73 14.27 -0.42
CA ASN A 742 9.87 15.51 -1.23
C ASN A 742 11.30 16.07 -1.29
N SER A 743 12.26 15.48 -0.57
CA SER A 743 13.67 15.81 -0.70
C SER A 743 14.33 15.15 -1.92
N VAL A 744 13.75 14.08 -2.46
CA VAL A 744 14.33 13.32 -3.57
C VAL A 744 14.14 14.05 -4.89
N THR A 745 15.23 14.32 -5.61
CA THR A 745 15.23 15.00 -6.90
C THR A 745 15.38 14.05 -8.10
N SER A 746 15.86 12.82 -7.88
CA SER A 746 16.08 11.84 -8.96
C SER A 746 15.97 10.39 -8.49
N ILE A 747 15.49 9.52 -9.39
CA ILE A 747 15.44 8.08 -9.24
C ILE A 747 16.38 7.45 -10.27
N GLY A 748 17.35 6.66 -9.81
CA GLY A 748 18.39 6.05 -10.65
C GLY A 748 17.91 4.86 -11.49
N ASN A 749 18.81 4.38 -12.35
CA ASN A 749 18.58 3.26 -13.25
C ASN A 749 18.29 1.98 -12.44
N ARG A 750 17.28 1.21 -12.86
CA ARG A 750 16.86 -0.05 -12.22
C ARG A 750 16.56 0.05 -10.71
N ALA A 751 16.30 1.24 -10.17
CA ALA A 751 16.18 1.47 -8.72
C ALA A 751 15.20 0.53 -8.00
N PHE A 752 14.07 0.19 -8.65
CA PHE A 752 13.00 -0.69 -8.15
C PHE A 752 12.70 -1.85 -9.12
N CYS A 753 13.65 -2.15 -10.02
CA CYS A 753 13.49 -3.19 -11.03
C CYS A 753 13.20 -4.55 -10.36
N TRP A 754 12.16 -5.24 -10.84
CA TRP A 754 11.61 -6.50 -10.31
C TRP A 754 11.14 -6.47 -8.84
N CYS A 755 10.73 -5.32 -8.32
CA CYS A 755 9.94 -5.26 -7.08
C CYS A 755 8.52 -5.76 -7.34
N LYS A 756 8.34 -7.08 -7.44
CA LYS A 756 7.12 -7.73 -7.94
C LYS A 756 5.88 -7.45 -7.10
N SER A 757 6.02 -7.28 -5.78
CA SER A 757 4.91 -6.97 -4.88
C SER A 757 4.61 -5.49 -4.73
N LEU A 758 5.37 -4.59 -5.37
CA LEU A 758 5.21 -3.15 -5.21
C LEU A 758 3.88 -2.71 -5.84
N GLN A 759 2.95 -2.20 -5.02
CA GLN A 759 1.57 -1.99 -5.45
C GLN A 759 1.31 -0.59 -6.00
N SER A 760 1.93 0.42 -5.41
CA SER A 760 1.79 1.82 -5.81
C SER A 760 3.05 2.60 -5.48
N VAL A 761 3.33 3.64 -6.27
CA VAL A 761 4.43 4.56 -6.05
C VAL A 761 3.96 5.98 -6.28
N THR A 762 4.16 6.85 -5.29
CA THR A 762 3.96 8.30 -5.45
C THR A 762 5.32 8.94 -5.72
N ILE A 763 5.49 9.51 -6.91
CA ILE A 763 6.70 10.26 -7.27
C ILE A 763 6.47 11.71 -6.82
N PRO A 764 7.29 12.28 -5.92
CA PRO A 764 7.06 13.63 -5.41
C PRO A 764 7.42 14.70 -6.45
N ASN A 765 6.82 15.89 -6.31
CA ASN A 765 7.01 17.06 -7.20
C ASN A 765 8.46 17.57 -7.26
N SER A 766 9.33 17.12 -6.35
CA SER A 766 10.76 17.40 -6.36
C SER A 766 11.53 16.59 -7.41
N VAL A 767 10.99 15.46 -7.87
CA VAL A 767 11.67 14.57 -8.80
C VAL A 767 11.64 15.16 -10.21
N THR A 768 12.82 15.30 -10.81
CA THR A 768 13.00 15.79 -12.18
C THR A 768 13.31 14.70 -13.19
N SER A 769 13.84 13.55 -12.73
CA SER A 769 14.24 12.45 -13.62
C SER A 769 14.04 11.06 -13.01
N ILE A 770 13.56 10.12 -13.84
CA ILE A 770 13.44 8.69 -13.57
C ILE A 770 14.39 7.96 -14.52
N GLY A 771 15.25 7.09 -14.00
CA GLY A 771 16.27 6.36 -14.77
C GLY A 771 15.75 5.21 -15.61
N ASP A 772 16.63 4.63 -16.43
CA ASP A 772 16.33 3.50 -17.31
C ASP A 772 15.92 2.29 -16.50
N GLU A 773 14.87 1.59 -16.95
CA GLU A 773 14.34 0.39 -16.31
C GLU A 773 14.02 0.56 -14.80
N ALA A 774 13.81 1.79 -14.31
CA ALA A 774 13.68 2.08 -12.88
C ALA A 774 12.62 1.23 -12.16
N PHE A 775 11.50 0.91 -12.81
CA PHE A 775 10.40 0.09 -12.29
C PHE A 775 10.10 -1.13 -13.19
N ILE A 776 11.04 -1.56 -14.05
CA ILE A 776 10.79 -2.70 -14.95
C ILE A 776 10.35 -3.93 -14.14
N GLY A 777 9.32 -4.63 -14.58
CA GLY A 777 8.89 -5.88 -13.95
C GLY A 777 8.30 -5.72 -12.54
N CYS A 778 7.92 -4.50 -12.14
CA CYS A 778 7.03 -4.29 -11.00
C CYS A 778 5.61 -4.78 -11.36
N GLU A 779 5.44 -6.11 -11.39
CA GLU A 779 4.24 -6.77 -11.90
C GLU A 779 2.98 -6.35 -11.13
N SER A 780 3.06 -6.14 -9.81
CA SER A 780 1.91 -5.69 -9.00
C SER A 780 1.69 -4.17 -9.02
N LEU A 781 2.51 -3.38 -9.73
CA LEU A 781 2.40 -1.93 -9.72
C LEU A 781 1.13 -1.52 -10.46
N GLN A 782 0.15 -1.03 -9.70
CA GLN A 782 -1.17 -0.71 -10.20
C GLN A 782 -1.29 0.76 -10.58
N SER A 783 -0.61 1.65 -9.86
CA SER A 783 -0.67 3.09 -10.10
C SER A 783 0.70 3.73 -9.84
N VAL A 784 1.02 4.73 -10.67
CA VAL A 784 2.14 5.63 -10.45
C VAL A 784 1.67 7.07 -10.68
N THR A 785 1.84 7.92 -9.66
CA THR A 785 1.60 9.36 -9.82
C THR A 785 2.89 10.01 -10.28
N ILE A 786 2.94 10.48 -11.54
CA ILE A 786 4.12 11.13 -12.14
C ILE A 786 3.84 12.63 -12.30
N PRO A 787 4.49 13.50 -11.51
CA PRO A 787 4.23 14.94 -11.52
C PRO A 787 4.78 15.62 -12.77
N ASN A 788 4.35 16.87 -13.02
CA ASN A 788 4.83 17.70 -14.13
C ASN A 788 6.31 18.08 -14.01
N SER A 789 6.89 17.96 -12.82
CA SER A 789 8.32 18.19 -12.59
C SER A 789 9.21 17.16 -13.29
N VAL A 790 8.69 15.96 -13.59
CA VAL A 790 9.45 14.90 -14.27
C VAL A 790 9.61 15.26 -15.74
N THR A 791 10.84 15.63 -16.10
CA THR A 791 11.20 16.05 -17.47
C THR A 791 11.92 14.96 -18.24
N LYS A 792 12.42 13.91 -17.56
CA LYS A 792 13.11 12.77 -18.17
C LYS A 792 12.65 11.46 -17.56
N ILE A 793 12.24 10.52 -18.41
CA ILE A 793 11.96 9.12 -18.07
C ILE A 793 12.86 8.25 -18.93
N GLY A 794 13.66 7.40 -18.29
CA GLY A 794 14.60 6.52 -18.96
C GLY A 794 13.92 5.37 -19.71
N ASP A 795 14.67 4.73 -20.60
CA ASP A 795 14.18 3.67 -21.47
C ASP A 795 13.69 2.48 -20.65
N GLY A 796 12.53 1.93 -20.99
CA GLY A 796 11.98 0.76 -20.30
C GLY A 796 11.64 0.99 -18.82
N ALA A 797 11.64 2.24 -18.32
CA ALA A 797 11.38 2.57 -16.91
C ALA A 797 10.16 1.87 -16.31
N PHE A 798 9.09 1.67 -17.09
CA PHE A 798 7.86 0.99 -16.68
C PHE A 798 7.52 -0.22 -17.57
N LEU A 799 8.53 -0.82 -18.21
CA LEU A 799 8.37 -2.03 -19.00
C LEU A 799 7.96 -3.21 -18.09
N LEU A 800 7.12 -4.14 -18.58
CA LEU A 800 6.59 -5.25 -17.79
C LEU A 800 5.81 -4.86 -16.50
N CYS A 801 5.46 -3.58 -16.29
CA CYS A 801 4.47 -3.17 -15.29
C CYS A 801 3.07 -3.48 -15.82
N THR A 802 2.72 -4.77 -15.84
CA THR A 802 1.54 -5.29 -16.55
C THR A 802 0.21 -4.83 -15.96
N HIS A 803 0.19 -4.40 -14.69
CA HIS A 803 -1.02 -4.00 -13.98
C HIS A 803 -1.22 -2.47 -13.83
N LEU A 804 -0.35 -1.66 -14.45
CA LEU A 804 -0.49 -0.19 -14.45
C LEU A 804 -1.85 0.23 -15.00
N ASP A 805 -2.52 1.12 -14.28
CA ASP A 805 -3.77 1.73 -14.68
C ASP A 805 -3.62 2.62 -15.92
N GLU A 806 -4.75 2.87 -16.60
CA GLU A 806 -4.75 3.71 -17.81
C GLU A 806 -4.29 5.15 -17.54
N PRO A 807 -4.64 5.83 -16.42
CA PRO A 807 -4.09 7.16 -16.11
C PRO A 807 -2.56 7.18 -16.07
N SER A 808 -1.94 6.22 -15.40
CA SER A 808 -0.48 6.09 -15.37
C SER A 808 0.08 5.87 -16.77
N ARG A 809 -0.54 4.98 -17.56
CA ARG A 809 -0.13 4.71 -18.96
C ARG A 809 -0.31 5.93 -19.86
N LEU A 810 -1.41 6.68 -19.73
CA LEU A 810 -1.70 7.91 -20.46
C LEU A 810 -0.70 8.99 -20.08
N ARG A 811 -0.44 9.17 -18.79
CA ARG A 811 0.57 10.11 -18.30
C ARG A 811 1.96 9.79 -18.84
N LEU A 812 2.33 8.52 -18.86
CA LEU A 812 3.56 8.07 -19.49
C LEU A 812 3.57 8.39 -21.00
N LYS A 813 2.49 8.10 -21.72
CA LYS A 813 2.36 8.46 -23.15
C LYS A 813 2.46 9.96 -23.41
N GLU A 814 1.84 10.81 -22.58
CA GLU A 814 1.92 12.28 -22.66
C GLU A 814 3.34 12.78 -22.49
N LEU A 815 4.11 12.13 -21.62
CA LEU A 815 5.53 12.41 -21.40
C LEU A 815 6.41 11.81 -22.53
N ASN A 816 5.82 11.44 -23.68
CA ASN A 816 6.45 10.77 -24.81
C ASN A 816 7.14 9.45 -24.45
N TYR A 817 6.72 8.78 -23.37
CA TYR A 817 7.15 7.42 -23.06
C TYR A 817 6.30 6.44 -23.89
N THR A 818 6.75 6.18 -25.11
CA THR A 818 6.19 5.15 -25.99
C THR A 818 6.94 3.84 -25.79
N GLN A 819 6.25 2.81 -25.27
CA GLN A 819 6.74 1.43 -25.26
C GLN A 819 7.10 0.95 -26.67
N ASN A 820 8.27 0.35 -26.80
CA ASN A 820 8.29 -1.04 -27.26
C ASN A 820 7.98 -1.95 -26.06
#